data_AF-A0A3T1B3J6-F1
#
_entry.id   AF-A0A3T1B3J6-F1
#
_cell.length_a   1.000
_cell.length_b   1.000
_cell.length_c   1.000
_cell.angle_alpha   90.00
_cell.angle_beta   90.00
_cell.angle_gamma   90.00
#
_symmetry.space_group_name_H-M   'P 1'
#
loop_
_entity.id
_entity.type
_entity.pdbx_description
1 polymer ?
#
loop_
_entity_poly.entity_id
_entity_poly.type
_entity_poly.pdbx_seq_one_letter_code
_entity_poly.pdbx_strand_id
1 'polypeptide(L)'
;MKASRQLAAVLLPVLGVAMLVMTVLDLALGGEGSVIVNGVTVLDADDGWWRLVLAPAFWLVGLSASALVAAGVERGRNVRPLRALVAAVRNFPVFASGLVAIAGITGLALWLVASIGSGWFGVALVVAVLLTAGVVAARMLVGLLAHQLGGFDWAITRGRVAGTAGAFLLGGVVMPLVAQALLPGELVSPAPGLPALDWFVRVAGALAVAVVVGLQAGILAHVYLEQPDADRGAPGGTPPSGAQPGGGQQVDLGLVDARLDEMAGPATRLLPWAGALLVVATLVVPAVANPLDLPVVRSHGDSTSSAAAVAWPAGKHPTIATMTGARFCDDDLCDRYESVNGGPAVYDGQGAAGISADGETVVKAQVSGGSDNGGPYINYARCTRAGCPEAWVPLRRSAKEKVDWPEIGAAVGPDEALWFVLAFPAEKTYRIVFVRCGEVGCARPQRYEAGTVERFSWDEEFTTVARVRLTVGADGRPLATVRSGNAALSVTCDPLTCANVRKGSSFLGHPVSAWEPPTTVGGPAVSMEPGLLRAGDLLLTLPGDAVAGGSGAVAGTYATAAEQAARPGFHVTVGEPAPETGYWRQVLWRCDASRCARTPLDRLTITASGHEAMAVGADGRVLIVRQDAILLVTP
;
A
#
# COMPACT_ATOMS: atom_id res chain seq x y z
N MET A 1 15.23 33.44 34.66
CA MET A 1 14.21 33.83 33.65
C MET A 1 14.78 34.49 32.39
N LYS A 2 15.89 35.23 32.40
CA LYS A 2 16.51 35.77 31.16
C LYS A 2 17.13 34.67 30.28
N ALA A 3 17.85 33.72 30.89
CA ALA A 3 18.46 32.59 30.18
C ALA A 3 17.44 31.71 29.42
N SER A 4 16.27 31.42 30.02
CA SER A 4 15.24 30.60 29.36
C SER A 4 14.55 31.29 28.18
N ARG A 5 14.42 32.62 28.20
CA ARG A 5 13.88 33.40 27.07
C ARG A 5 14.87 33.52 25.91
N GLN A 6 16.16 33.62 26.21
CA GLN A 6 17.21 33.61 25.18
C GLN A 6 17.35 32.23 24.53
N LEU A 7 17.31 31.16 25.33
CA LEU A 7 17.33 29.79 24.83
C LEU A 7 16.15 29.50 23.89
N ALA A 8 14.94 29.95 24.26
CA ALA A 8 13.75 29.80 23.42
C ALA A 8 13.82 30.63 22.12
N ALA A 9 14.43 31.83 22.15
CA ALA A 9 14.59 32.68 20.97
C ALA A 9 15.56 32.08 19.94
N VAL A 10 16.53 31.28 20.38
CA VAL A 10 17.48 30.54 19.52
C VAL A 10 16.88 29.21 19.03
N LEU A 11 16.23 28.46 19.92
CA LEU A 11 15.75 27.10 19.61
C LEU A 11 14.56 27.07 18.67
N LEU A 12 13.60 28.01 18.77
CA LEU A 12 12.37 27.99 17.97
C LEU A 12 12.61 28.14 16.46
N PRO A 13 13.43 29.11 16.00
CA PRO A 13 13.75 29.27 14.57
C PRO A 13 14.53 28.07 14.01
N VAL A 14 15.42 27.51 14.82
CA VAL A 14 16.23 26.32 14.49
C VAL A 14 15.33 25.09 14.33
N LEU A 15 14.41 24.87 15.26
CA LEU A 15 13.44 23.77 15.20
C LEU A 15 12.48 23.92 14.00
N GLY A 16 12.09 25.16 13.67
CA GLY A 16 11.24 25.46 12.51
C GLY A 16 11.92 25.13 11.17
N VAL A 17 13.22 25.42 11.03
CA VAL A 17 13.98 25.05 9.83
C VAL A 17 14.16 23.53 9.74
N ALA A 18 14.49 22.86 10.85
CA ALA A 18 14.63 21.41 10.89
C ALA A 18 13.31 20.71 10.51
N MET A 19 12.18 21.15 11.07
CA MET A 19 10.84 20.63 10.74
C MET A 19 10.51 20.84 9.26
N LEU A 20 10.71 22.04 8.72
CA LEU A 20 10.40 22.35 7.33
C LEU A 20 11.23 21.53 6.34
N VAL A 21 12.52 21.34 6.63
CA VAL A 21 13.42 20.49 5.82
C VAL A 21 12.98 19.02 5.88
N MET A 22 12.58 18.53 7.05
CA MET A 22 12.08 17.15 7.20
C MET A 22 10.72 16.95 6.52
N THR A 23 9.82 17.94 6.52
CA THR A 23 8.54 17.87 5.79
C THR A 23 8.74 17.91 4.28
N VAL A 24 9.65 18.76 3.78
CA VAL A 24 9.99 18.76 2.34
C VAL A 24 10.67 17.46 1.95
N LEU A 25 11.50 16.89 2.83
CA LEU A 25 12.05 15.56 2.65
C LEU A 25 10.90 14.54 2.57
N ASP A 26 9.98 14.49 3.53
CA ASP A 26 8.84 13.54 3.53
C ASP A 26 7.96 13.65 2.27
N LEU A 27 7.71 14.89 1.81
CA LEU A 27 7.01 15.17 0.55
C LEU A 27 7.81 14.75 -0.69
N ALA A 28 9.13 14.94 -0.69
CA ALA A 28 10.02 14.58 -1.80
C ALA A 28 10.33 13.07 -1.86
N LEU A 29 10.35 12.41 -0.70
CA LEU A 29 10.52 10.96 -0.55
C LEU A 29 9.21 10.20 -0.73
N GLY A 30 8.11 10.93 -0.93
CA GLY A 30 6.78 10.41 -1.17
C GLY A 30 6.18 9.75 0.06
N GLY A 31 5.18 10.39 0.66
CA GLY A 31 4.05 9.61 1.17
C GLY A 31 3.57 8.70 0.02
N GLU A 32 3.90 7.42 0.10
CA GLU A 32 3.56 6.36 -0.88
C GLU A 32 4.13 6.54 -2.31
N GLY A 33 5.31 7.13 -2.48
CA GLY A 33 6.00 7.19 -3.79
C GLY A 33 6.98 6.04 -4.00
N SER A 34 6.65 5.05 -4.85
CA SER A 34 7.57 3.95 -5.21
C SER A 34 8.43 4.30 -6.43
N VAL A 35 9.73 4.03 -6.36
CA VAL A 35 10.67 4.05 -7.50
C VAL A 35 11.07 2.61 -7.84
N ILE A 36 10.78 2.18 -9.06
CA ILE A 36 10.99 0.79 -9.52
C ILE A 36 12.21 0.78 -10.44
N VAL A 37 13.28 0.06 -10.05
CA VAL A 37 14.49 -0.14 -10.88
C VAL A 37 14.49 -1.59 -11.37
N ASN A 38 14.56 -1.79 -12.69
CA ASN A 38 14.60 -3.10 -13.37
C ASN A 38 13.40 -4.04 -13.08
N GLY A 39 12.18 -3.48 -12.99
CA GLY A 39 10.95 -4.29 -12.95
C GLY A 39 10.67 -4.98 -11.61
N VAL A 40 11.51 -4.79 -10.60
CA VAL A 40 11.23 -5.12 -9.21
C VAL A 40 10.84 -3.82 -8.50
N THR A 41 9.75 -3.83 -7.72
CA THR A 41 9.56 -2.83 -6.65
C THR A 41 10.73 -3.00 -5.68
N VAL A 42 11.86 -2.35 -5.96
CA VAL A 42 13.04 -2.39 -5.08
C VAL A 42 12.86 -1.43 -3.89
N LEU A 43 11.69 -0.83 -3.74
CA LEU A 43 11.40 0.04 -2.60
C LEU A 43 10.11 -0.41 -1.94
N ASP A 44 10.19 -1.55 -1.24
CA ASP A 44 9.69 -1.53 0.14
C ASP A 44 10.28 -0.29 0.82
N ALA A 45 9.51 0.36 1.69
CA ALA A 45 9.96 1.58 2.38
C ALA A 45 11.32 1.40 3.11
N ASP A 46 11.82 0.17 3.23
CA ASP A 46 12.98 -0.16 4.04
C ASP A 46 14.35 -0.07 3.31
N ASP A 47 14.49 -0.17 1.98
CA ASP A 47 15.83 -0.37 1.37
C ASP A 47 16.20 0.47 0.13
N GLY A 48 15.79 1.75 0.11
CA GLY A 48 16.26 2.68 -0.91
C GLY A 48 17.64 3.26 -0.63
N TRP A 49 18.66 2.89 -1.42
CA TRP A 49 19.97 3.57 -1.37
C TRP A 49 19.85 5.09 -1.58
N TRP A 50 18.82 5.56 -2.29
CA TRP A 50 18.53 6.98 -2.42
C TRP A 50 18.08 7.64 -1.11
N ARG A 51 17.43 6.91 -0.18
CA ARG A 51 17.14 7.42 1.19
C ARG A 51 18.45 7.65 1.94
N LEU A 52 19.42 6.75 1.75
CA LEU A 52 20.78 6.90 2.27
C LEU A 52 21.54 8.09 1.67
N VAL A 53 21.05 8.70 0.58
CA VAL A 53 21.65 9.89 -0.05
C VAL A 53 20.83 11.15 0.26
N LEU A 54 19.51 11.10 0.11
CA LEU A 54 18.61 12.24 0.30
C LEU A 54 18.42 12.59 1.78
N ALA A 55 18.26 11.61 2.68
CA ALA A 55 18.07 11.92 4.10
C ALA A 55 19.30 12.62 4.70
N PRO A 56 20.55 12.17 4.45
CA PRO A 56 21.73 12.92 4.86
C PRO A 56 21.84 14.28 4.16
N ALA A 57 21.53 14.36 2.87
CA ALA A 57 21.57 15.62 2.13
C ALA A 57 20.68 16.71 2.75
N PHE A 58 19.42 16.38 3.02
CA PHE A 58 18.48 17.29 3.65
C PHE A 58 18.87 17.58 5.11
N TRP A 59 19.32 16.57 5.86
CA TRP A 59 19.82 16.76 7.22
C TRP A 59 20.98 17.78 7.28
N LEU A 60 21.92 17.72 6.33
CA LEU A 60 23.05 18.66 6.26
C LEU A 60 22.65 20.07 5.89
N VAL A 61 21.70 20.20 4.95
CA VAL A 61 21.13 21.50 4.58
C VAL A 61 20.42 22.11 5.79
N GLY A 62 19.63 21.32 6.51
CA GLY A 62 18.94 21.73 7.74
C GLY A 62 19.90 22.12 8.86
N LEU A 63 20.94 21.31 9.10
CA LEU A 63 21.95 21.57 10.12
C LEU A 63 22.78 22.82 9.80
N SER A 64 23.20 23.00 8.55
CA SER A 64 23.95 24.17 8.10
C SER A 64 23.13 25.45 8.21
N ALA A 65 21.88 25.42 7.74
CA ALA A 65 20.97 26.56 7.87
C ALA A 65 20.69 26.90 9.34
N SER A 66 20.51 25.88 10.19
CA SER A 66 20.31 26.04 11.63
C SER A 66 21.53 26.64 12.33
N ALA A 67 22.74 26.22 11.95
CA ALA A 67 23.99 26.75 12.51
C ALA A 67 24.19 28.23 12.16
N LEU A 68 23.87 28.62 10.91
CA LEU A 68 23.92 30.03 10.48
C LEU A 68 22.93 30.90 11.25
N VAL A 69 21.72 30.39 11.49
CA VAL A 69 20.71 31.09 12.29
C VAL A 69 21.17 31.22 13.74
N ALA A 70 21.67 30.14 14.35
CA ALA A 70 22.17 30.15 15.73
C ALA A 70 23.36 31.12 15.91
N ALA A 71 24.33 31.10 14.99
CA ALA A 71 25.46 32.01 15.01
C ALA A 71 25.02 33.48 14.86
N GLY A 72 24.01 33.75 14.04
CA GLY A 72 23.38 35.06 13.94
C GLY A 72 22.77 35.52 15.26
N VAL A 73 21.95 34.69 15.89
CA VAL A 73 21.24 35.05 17.12
C VAL A 73 22.20 35.32 18.28
N GLU A 74 23.23 34.51 18.46
CA GLU A 74 24.25 34.72 19.50
C GLU A 74 25.02 36.03 19.31
N ARG A 75 25.24 36.47 18.06
CA ARG A 75 25.81 37.80 17.75
C ARG A 75 24.79 38.93 17.75
N GLY A 76 23.56 38.69 18.20
CA GLY A 76 22.49 39.68 18.28
C GLY A 76 21.85 40.04 16.95
N ARG A 77 21.99 39.19 15.92
CA ARG A 77 21.52 39.44 14.55
C ARG A 77 20.39 38.49 14.17
N ASN A 78 19.31 39.05 13.64
CA ASN A 78 18.16 38.28 13.18
C ASN A 78 18.36 37.78 11.74
N VAL A 79 19.11 36.69 11.60
CA VAL A 79 19.32 36.00 10.32
C VAL A 79 18.00 35.43 9.80
N ARG A 80 17.65 35.73 8.54
CA ARG A 80 16.43 35.23 7.89
C ARG A 80 16.60 33.75 7.54
N PRO A 81 15.75 32.84 8.03
CA PRO A 81 15.91 31.39 7.81
C PRO A 81 15.88 30.97 6.34
N LEU A 82 15.06 31.63 5.51
CA LEU A 82 15.04 31.35 4.07
C LEU A 82 16.37 31.69 3.39
N ARG A 83 17.03 32.78 3.81
CA ARG A 83 18.35 33.16 3.29
C ARG A 83 19.44 32.21 3.80
N ALA A 84 19.36 31.78 5.06
CA ALA A 84 20.24 30.77 5.60
C ALA A 84 20.08 29.42 4.88
N LEU A 85 18.85 29.03 4.54
CA LEU A 85 18.56 27.83 3.76
C LEU A 85 19.10 27.94 2.33
N VAL A 86 18.86 29.06 1.64
CA VAL A 86 19.40 29.29 0.28
C VAL A 86 20.94 29.30 0.31
N ALA A 87 21.56 29.89 1.33
CA ALA A 87 23.00 29.86 1.51
C ALA A 87 23.51 28.43 1.76
N ALA A 88 22.80 27.64 2.58
CA ALA A 88 23.12 26.23 2.81
C ALA A 88 23.01 25.40 1.52
N VAL A 89 21.96 25.59 0.73
CA VAL A 89 21.75 24.90 -0.57
C VAL A 89 22.81 25.31 -1.60
N ARG A 90 23.16 26.59 -1.71
CA ARG A 90 24.19 27.06 -2.66
C ARG A 90 25.56 26.44 -2.39
N ASN A 91 25.87 26.22 -1.13
CA ASN A 91 27.14 25.63 -0.71
C ASN A 91 27.07 24.09 -0.57
N PHE A 92 25.88 23.50 -0.77
CA PHE A 92 25.65 22.06 -0.67
C PHE A 92 26.62 21.21 -1.50
N PRO A 93 26.97 21.54 -2.77
CA PRO A 93 27.91 20.73 -3.55
C PRO A 93 29.28 20.53 -2.88
N VAL A 94 29.74 21.55 -2.14
CA VAL A 94 31.00 21.48 -1.38
C VAL A 94 30.88 20.54 -0.18
N PHE A 95 29.76 20.56 0.55
CA PHE A 95 29.51 19.59 1.62
C PHE A 95 29.32 18.17 1.10
N ALA A 96 28.56 18.01 0.03
CA ALA A 96 28.25 16.73 -0.57
C ALA A 96 29.53 16.01 -1.02
N SER A 97 30.44 16.73 -1.69
CA SER A 97 31.74 16.17 -2.10
C SER A 97 32.63 15.78 -0.92
N GLY A 98 32.70 16.59 0.14
CA GLY A 98 33.45 16.26 1.35
C GLY A 98 32.91 15.02 2.06
N LEU A 99 31.59 14.88 2.14
CA LEU A 99 30.94 13.72 2.74
C LEU A 99 31.03 12.46 1.90
N VAL A 100 30.91 12.57 0.57
CA VAL A 100 31.13 11.43 -0.33
C VAL A 100 32.57 10.93 -0.19
N ALA A 101 33.55 11.83 -0.07
CA ALA A 101 34.93 11.44 0.18
C ALA A 101 35.10 10.73 1.54
N ILE A 102 34.52 11.26 2.62
CA ILE A 102 34.59 10.63 3.95
C ILE A 102 33.87 9.28 3.95
N ALA A 103 32.67 9.20 3.39
CA ALA A 103 31.88 7.98 3.31
C ALA A 103 32.60 6.91 2.47
N GLY A 104 33.21 7.29 1.34
CA GLY A 104 34.03 6.40 0.53
C GLY A 104 35.26 5.87 1.27
N ILE A 105 36.02 6.75 1.94
CA ILE A 105 37.18 6.36 2.76
C ILE A 105 36.76 5.45 3.92
N THR A 106 35.65 5.77 4.58
CA THR A 106 35.12 4.99 5.71
C THR A 106 34.61 3.63 5.24
N GLY A 107 33.91 3.57 4.12
CA GLY A 107 33.45 2.34 3.50
C GLY A 107 34.62 1.43 3.11
N LEU A 108 35.66 1.99 2.49
CA LEU A 108 36.89 1.26 2.18
C LEU A 108 37.60 0.75 3.45
N ALA A 109 37.70 1.57 4.50
CA ALA A 109 38.30 1.18 5.76
C ALA A 109 37.49 0.08 6.48
N LEU A 110 36.17 0.18 6.49
CA LEU A 110 35.28 -0.83 7.05
C LEU A 110 35.33 -2.14 6.26
N TRP A 111 35.37 -2.08 4.93
CA TRP A 111 35.55 -3.26 4.07
C TRP A 111 36.90 -3.95 4.34
N LEU A 112 37.96 -3.16 4.53
CA LEU A 112 39.28 -3.66 4.86
C LEU A 112 39.33 -4.26 6.27
N VAL A 113 38.65 -3.67 7.26
CA VAL A 113 38.53 -4.23 8.61
C VAL A 113 37.69 -5.52 8.62
N ALA A 114 36.58 -5.55 7.89
CA ALA A 114 35.70 -6.71 7.81
C ALA A 114 36.37 -7.93 7.17
N SER A 115 37.36 -7.72 6.30
CA SER A 115 38.14 -8.81 5.68
C SER A 115 39.27 -9.35 6.56
N ILE A 116 39.64 -8.67 7.66
CA ILE A 116 40.82 -9.00 8.48
C ILE A 116 40.46 -9.73 9.80
N GLY A 117 39.26 -9.52 10.36
CA GLY A 117 38.96 -10.05 11.70
C GLY A 117 37.51 -10.52 11.89
N SER A 118 37.36 -11.69 12.52
CA SER A 118 36.08 -12.18 13.06
C SER A 118 36.07 -12.08 14.59
N GLY A 119 34.88 -11.98 15.19
CA GLY A 119 34.70 -11.88 16.65
C GLY A 119 34.91 -10.47 17.24
N TRP A 120 35.13 -10.40 18.56
CA TRP A 120 35.20 -9.14 19.31
C TRP A 120 36.29 -8.16 18.81
N PHE A 121 37.40 -8.67 18.28
CA PHE A 121 38.46 -7.85 17.71
C PHE A 121 38.00 -7.13 16.44
N GLY A 122 37.21 -7.79 15.59
CA GLY A 122 36.60 -7.17 14.41
C GLY A 122 35.61 -6.07 14.79
N VAL A 123 34.78 -6.30 15.83
CA VAL A 123 33.85 -5.29 16.36
C VAL A 123 34.60 -4.06 16.89
N ALA A 124 35.68 -4.26 17.65
CA ALA A 124 36.48 -3.16 18.18
C ALA A 124 37.11 -2.30 17.06
N LEU A 125 37.60 -2.93 15.98
CA LEU A 125 38.14 -2.24 14.82
C LEU A 125 37.05 -1.49 14.04
N VAL A 126 35.85 -2.07 13.86
CA VAL A 126 34.71 -1.40 13.23
C VAL A 126 34.34 -0.14 14.02
N VAL A 127 34.24 -0.25 15.34
CA VAL A 127 33.96 0.89 16.23
C VAL A 127 35.06 1.97 16.12
N ALA A 128 36.33 1.58 16.09
CA ALA A 128 37.44 2.51 15.95
C ALA A 128 37.42 3.27 14.60
N VAL A 129 37.08 2.58 13.50
CA VAL A 129 36.93 3.20 12.17
C VAL A 129 35.75 4.18 12.16
N LEU A 130 34.60 3.79 12.69
CA LEU A 130 33.42 4.66 12.77
C LEU A 130 33.67 5.91 13.63
N LEU A 131 34.33 5.76 14.78
CA LEU A 131 34.71 6.89 15.63
C LEU A 131 35.67 7.84 14.90
N THR A 132 36.67 7.30 14.21
CA THR A 132 37.64 8.11 13.45
C THR A 132 36.96 8.85 12.30
N ALA A 133 36.12 8.16 11.53
CA ALA A 133 35.33 8.74 10.45
C ALA A 133 34.42 9.88 10.95
N GLY A 134 33.77 9.65 12.09
CA GLY A 134 32.90 10.64 12.69
C GLY A 134 33.64 11.88 13.23
N VAL A 135 34.84 11.72 13.79
CA VAL A 135 35.70 12.87 14.19
C VAL A 135 36.12 13.68 12.95
N VAL A 136 36.48 13.00 11.87
CA VAL A 136 36.87 13.64 10.60
C VAL A 136 35.69 14.39 9.98
N ALA A 137 34.50 13.77 9.97
CA ALA A 137 33.26 14.40 9.49
C ALA A 137 32.88 15.64 10.30
N ALA A 138 32.91 15.56 11.62
CA ALA A 138 32.64 16.70 12.49
C ALA A 138 33.63 17.85 12.24
N ARG A 139 34.93 17.55 12.08
CA ARG A 139 35.94 18.55 11.76
C ARG A 139 35.73 19.18 10.39
N MET A 140 35.42 18.40 9.37
CA MET A 140 35.11 18.94 8.05
C MET A 140 33.89 19.85 8.10
N LEU A 141 32.84 19.47 8.84
CA LEU A 141 31.62 20.25 8.95
C LEU A 141 31.88 21.60 9.66
N VAL A 142 32.67 21.60 10.74
CA VAL A 142 33.12 22.84 11.42
C VAL A 142 33.99 23.71 10.51
N GLY A 143 34.95 23.11 9.80
CA GLY A 143 35.84 23.83 8.89
C GLY A 143 35.09 24.43 7.69
N LEU A 144 34.08 23.74 7.17
CA LEU A 144 33.23 24.21 6.09
C LEU A 144 32.27 25.31 6.53
N LEU A 145 31.72 25.26 7.75
CA LEU A 145 30.96 26.36 8.34
C LEU A 145 31.83 27.61 8.50
N ALA A 146 33.07 27.44 8.99
CA ALA A 146 34.04 28.53 9.06
C ALA A 146 34.34 29.11 7.67
N HIS A 147 34.47 28.26 6.65
CA HIS A 147 34.67 28.66 5.26
C HIS A 147 33.49 29.46 4.69
N GLN A 148 32.24 29.05 4.96
CA GLN A 148 31.04 29.79 4.54
C GLN A 148 30.96 31.19 5.14
N LEU A 149 31.43 31.33 6.38
CA LEU A 149 31.53 32.59 7.10
C LEU A 149 32.80 33.39 6.70
N GLY A 150 33.61 32.84 5.78
CA GLY A 150 34.74 33.51 5.14
C GLY A 150 36.06 33.48 5.90
N GLY A 151 36.19 32.58 6.89
CA GLY A 151 37.47 32.28 7.55
C GLY A 151 38.07 30.97 7.03
N PHE A 152 39.35 30.98 6.65
CA PHE A 152 40.09 29.77 6.25
C PHE A 152 41.24 29.53 7.24
N ASP A 153 40.92 29.13 8.47
CA ASP A 153 41.98 28.70 9.39
C ASP A 153 41.68 27.36 10.05
N TRP A 154 42.21 26.30 9.44
CA TRP A 154 42.20 24.93 9.93
C TRP A 154 42.89 24.81 11.31
N ALA A 155 43.75 25.78 11.67
CA ALA A 155 44.48 25.79 12.94
C ALA A 155 43.57 25.92 14.17
N ILE A 156 42.40 26.57 14.05
CA ILE A 156 41.45 26.79 15.16
C ILE A 156 40.90 25.48 15.73
N THR A 157 40.83 24.45 14.89
CA THR A 157 40.36 23.13 15.32
C THR A 157 41.46 22.23 15.87
N ARG A 158 42.68 22.69 16.21
CA ARG A 158 43.72 21.78 16.77
C ARG A 158 43.64 21.56 18.28
N GLY A 159 43.05 22.47 19.06
CA GLY A 159 43.21 22.48 20.53
C GLY A 159 42.09 21.86 21.39
N ARG A 160 40.86 21.71 20.91
CA ARG A 160 39.68 21.31 21.75
C ARG A 160 38.85 20.15 21.20
N VAL A 161 39.45 19.30 20.38
CA VAL A 161 38.71 18.41 19.48
C VAL A 161 38.11 17.19 20.14
N ALA A 162 38.76 16.65 21.16
CA ALA A 162 38.25 15.48 21.85
C ALA A 162 36.88 15.75 22.51
N GLY A 163 36.68 16.96 23.06
CA GLY A 163 35.43 17.34 23.72
C GLY A 163 34.29 17.66 22.75
N THR A 164 34.56 18.43 21.70
CA THR A 164 33.51 18.89 20.76
C THR A 164 33.16 17.85 19.71
N ALA A 165 34.14 17.10 19.18
CA ALA A 165 33.88 15.98 18.30
C ALA A 165 33.22 14.81 19.06
N GLY A 166 33.59 14.60 20.34
CA GLY A 166 32.96 13.62 21.21
C GLY A 166 31.48 13.91 21.45
N ALA A 167 31.12 15.16 21.79
CA ALA A 167 29.72 15.57 21.97
C ALA A 167 28.90 15.47 20.68
N PHE A 168 29.50 15.81 19.54
CA PHE A 168 28.86 15.70 18.23
C PHE A 168 28.63 14.24 17.82
N LEU A 169 29.61 13.35 18.09
CA LEU A 169 29.50 11.91 17.83
C LEU A 169 28.48 11.23 18.73
N LEU A 170 28.49 11.54 20.03
CA LEU A 170 27.54 11.02 20.99
C LEU A 170 26.11 11.46 20.66
N GLY A 171 25.90 12.74 20.31
CA GLY A 171 24.58 13.28 20.00
C GLY A 171 24.08 12.96 18.59
N GLY A 172 24.97 12.85 17.60
CA GLY A 172 24.60 12.78 16.18
C GLY A 172 24.68 11.42 15.52
N VAL A 173 25.52 10.53 16.04
CA VAL A 173 25.72 9.19 15.46
C VAL A 173 25.29 8.15 16.47
N VAL A 174 25.79 8.24 17.71
CA VAL A 174 25.50 7.24 18.74
C VAL A 174 24.06 7.32 19.21
N MET A 175 23.53 8.51 19.54
CA MET A 175 22.14 8.60 20.03
C MET A 175 21.08 8.16 19.02
N PRO A 176 21.12 8.57 17.73
CA PRO A 176 20.16 8.11 16.74
C PRO A 176 20.27 6.61 16.47
N LEU A 177 21.49 6.05 16.42
CA LEU A 177 21.71 4.61 16.27
C LEU A 177 21.26 3.82 17.51
N VAL A 178 21.48 4.35 18.71
CA VAL A 178 21.01 3.76 19.97
C VAL A 178 19.49 3.86 20.07
N ALA A 179 18.88 4.97 19.64
CA ALA A 179 17.43 5.10 19.55
C ALA A 179 16.85 4.10 18.54
N GLN A 180 17.47 3.95 17.37
CA GLN A 180 17.08 2.98 16.35
C GLN A 180 17.29 1.52 16.79
N ALA A 181 18.33 1.24 17.58
CA ALA A 181 18.63 -0.10 18.09
C ALA A 181 17.81 -0.47 19.34
N LEU A 182 17.46 0.50 20.19
CA LEU A 182 16.60 0.32 21.37
C LEU A 182 15.11 0.39 21.05
N LEU A 183 14.73 0.92 19.88
CA LEU A 183 13.39 0.88 19.29
C LEU A 183 13.39 -0.12 18.12
N PRO A 184 13.52 -1.44 18.36
CA PRO A 184 13.34 -2.41 17.28
C PRO A 184 11.95 -2.19 16.67
N GLY A 185 11.86 -2.28 15.33
CA GLY A 185 10.61 -2.09 14.58
C GLY A 185 9.45 -2.97 15.06
N GLU A 186 9.73 -4.02 15.83
CA GLU A 186 8.72 -4.88 16.45
C GLU A 186 7.94 -4.23 17.62
N LEU A 187 8.47 -3.19 18.27
CA LEU A 187 7.71 -2.37 19.23
C LEU A 187 6.85 -1.28 18.53
N VAL A 188 7.07 -1.08 17.23
CA VAL A 188 6.38 -0.08 16.38
C VAL A 188 5.44 -0.74 15.36
N SER A 189 5.23 -2.05 15.47
CA SER A 189 3.99 -2.67 15.00
C SER A 189 2.97 -2.51 16.12
N PRO A 190 2.22 -1.38 16.21
CA PRO A 190 1.17 -1.28 17.22
C PRO A 190 0.24 -2.47 17.04
N ALA A 191 -0.16 -3.08 18.16
CA ALA A 191 -1.24 -4.05 18.14
C ALA A 191 -2.39 -3.49 17.27
N PRO A 192 -2.94 -4.28 16.34
CA PRO A 192 -3.95 -3.80 15.40
C PRO A 192 -5.12 -3.19 16.18
N GLY A 193 -5.36 -1.89 16.02
CA GLY A 193 -6.51 -1.20 16.63
C GLY A 193 -6.33 0.23 17.14
N LEU A 194 -5.12 0.82 17.18
CA LEU A 194 -4.93 2.19 17.69
C LEU A 194 -4.20 3.10 16.68
N PRO A 195 -4.89 3.65 15.67
CA PRO A 195 -4.30 4.58 14.69
C PRO A 195 -3.73 5.86 15.33
N ALA A 196 -4.23 6.23 16.51
CA ALA A 196 -3.71 7.36 17.27
C ALA A 196 -2.31 7.10 17.90
N LEU A 197 -1.88 5.85 18.04
CA LEU A 197 -0.55 5.56 18.58
C LEU A 197 0.54 5.69 17.50
N ASP A 198 0.27 5.22 16.27
CA ASP A 198 1.20 5.35 15.14
C ASP A 198 1.48 6.82 14.80
N TRP A 199 0.42 7.65 14.72
CA TRP A 199 0.57 9.09 14.52
C TRP A 199 1.46 9.73 15.61
N PHE A 200 1.25 9.35 16.88
CA PHE A 200 2.00 9.90 18.01
C PHE A 200 3.47 9.51 17.94
N VAL A 201 3.79 8.26 17.60
CA VAL A 201 5.17 7.78 17.47
C VAL A 201 5.91 8.49 16.34
N ARG A 202 5.27 8.70 15.18
CA ARG A 202 5.88 9.44 14.05
C ARG A 202 6.17 10.90 14.40
N VAL A 203 5.21 11.57 15.04
CA VAL A 203 5.40 12.97 15.47
C VAL A 203 6.43 13.09 16.58
N ALA A 204 6.43 12.18 17.56
CA ALA A 204 7.43 12.14 18.61
C ALA A 204 8.84 11.89 18.04
N GLY A 205 8.98 11.01 17.05
CA GLY A 205 10.23 10.76 16.33
C GLY A 205 10.74 11.99 15.58
N ALA A 206 9.88 12.65 14.80
CA ALA A 206 10.22 13.88 14.08
C ALA A 206 10.62 15.02 15.03
N LEU A 207 9.90 15.17 16.16
CA LEU A 207 10.25 16.12 17.22
C LEU A 207 11.60 15.80 17.85
N ALA A 208 11.88 14.54 18.17
CA ALA A 208 13.15 14.13 18.75
C ALA A 208 14.33 14.42 17.81
N VAL A 209 14.20 14.10 16.52
CA VAL A 209 15.24 14.41 15.51
C VAL A 209 15.46 15.93 15.39
N ALA A 210 14.38 16.72 15.35
CA ALA A 210 14.49 18.18 15.28
C ALA A 210 15.18 18.78 16.52
N VAL A 211 14.92 18.24 17.71
CA VAL A 211 15.60 18.64 18.96
C VAL A 211 17.09 18.31 18.90
N VAL A 212 17.46 17.12 18.40
CA VAL A 212 18.86 16.70 18.23
C VAL A 212 19.60 17.64 17.28
N VAL A 213 19.02 17.92 16.10
CA VAL A 213 19.60 18.87 15.12
C VAL A 213 19.78 20.25 15.73
N GLY A 214 18.79 20.70 16.51
CA GLY A 214 18.84 22.02 17.15
C GLY A 214 19.92 22.12 18.23
N LEU A 215 20.09 21.09 19.05
CA LEU A 215 21.16 21.03 20.04
C LEU A 215 22.55 21.01 19.38
N GLN A 216 22.71 20.26 18.28
CA GLN A 216 23.97 20.21 17.53
C GLN A 216 24.33 21.57 16.93
N ALA A 217 23.37 22.25 16.32
CA ALA A 217 23.56 23.59 15.76
C ALA A 217 23.93 24.60 16.86
N GLY A 218 23.29 24.53 18.03
CA GLY A 218 23.60 25.38 19.17
C GLY A 218 25.01 25.16 19.73
N ILE A 219 25.45 23.91 19.86
CA ILE A 219 26.81 23.57 20.32
C ILE A 219 27.86 24.07 19.31
N LEU A 220 27.62 23.88 18.01
CA LEU A 220 28.51 24.35 16.95
C LEU A 220 28.66 25.89 16.97
N ALA A 221 27.54 26.60 17.13
CA ALA A 221 27.55 28.05 17.25
C ALA A 221 28.30 28.49 18.51
N HIS A 222 28.04 27.86 19.65
CA HIS A 222 28.67 28.19 20.93
C HIS A 222 30.19 27.98 20.90
N VAL A 223 30.66 26.84 20.38
CA VAL A 223 32.10 26.52 20.24
C VAL A 223 32.82 27.49 19.31
N TYR A 224 32.15 27.96 18.26
CA TYR A 224 32.70 28.93 17.33
C TYR A 224 32.77 30.34 17.91
N LEU A 225 31.90 30.67 18.88
CA LEU A 225 31.75 32.01 19.44
C LEU A 225 32.49 32.22 20.77
N GLU A 226 32.76 31.18 21.55
CA GLU A 226 33.53 31.28 22.80
C GLU A 226 35.06 31.43 22.59
N GLN A 227 35.52 31.95 21.46
CA GLN A 227 36.92 32.37 21.36
C GLN A 227 37.12 33.57 22.29
N PRO A 228 37.96 33.45 23.32
CA PRO A 228 38.21 34.57 24.22
C PRO A 228 38.92 35.67 23.43
N ASP A 229 38.37 36.88 23.44
CA ASP A 229 39.09 38.13 23.13
C ASP A 229 40.22 38.41 24.16
N ALA A 230 40.78 37.37 24.79
CA ALA A 230 41.71 37.46 25.92
C ALA A 230 43.03 38.19 25.57
N ASP A 231 43.34 38.39 24.29
CA ASP A 231 44.51 39.16 23.85
C ASP A 231 44.21 40.61 23.41
N ARG A 232 42.94 41.06 23.44
CA ARG A 232 42.59 42.46 23.09
C ARG A 232 42.50 43.42 24.28
N GLY A 233 42.69 42.92 25.51
CA GLY A 233 42.28 43.64 26.72
C GLY A 233 43.36 44.04 27.73
N ALA A 234 44.66 43.93 27.41
CA ALA A 234 45.71 44.48 28.28
C ALA A 234 46.30 45.77 27.67
N PRO A 235 45.74 46.95 27.96
CA PRO A 235 46.38 48.22 27.60
C PRO A 235 47.63 48.40 28.47
N GLY A 236 48.77 47.87 28.01
CA GLY A 236 50.06 48.10 28.70
C GLY A 236 51.19 47.11 28.46
N GLY A 237 50.97 46.00 27.75
CA GLY A 237 52.05 45.05 27.43
C GLY A 237 52.85 45.49 26.21
N THR A 238 54.06 46.02 26.41
CA THR A 238 55.06 46.18 25.35
C THR A 238 55.27 44.85 24.61
N PRO A 239 55.20 44.81 23.27
CA PRO A 239 55.33 43.57 22.52
C PRO A 239 56.75 43.00 22.68
N PRO A 240 56.90 41.68 22.93
CA PRO A 240 58.21 41.04 22.87
C PRO A 240 58.73 41.08 21.43
N SER A 241 59.74 41.90 21.20
CA SER A 241 60.51 42.00 19.97
C SER A 241 61.23 40.67 19.68
N GLY A 242 60.62 39.77 18.91
CA GLY A 242 61.30 38.55 18.48
C GLY A 242 60.44 37.40 17.96
N ALA A 243 59.12 37.44 18.11
CA ALA A 243 58.27 36.42 17.50
C ALA A 243 58.08 36.71 16.00
N GLN A 244 58.73 35.89 15.16
CA GLN A 244 58.46 35.84 13.72
C GLN A 244 56.95 35.73 13.48
N PRO A 245 56.37 36.49 12.53
CA PRO A 245 54.97 36.37 12.16
C PRO A 245 54.80 35.07 11.36
N GLY A 246 54.75 33.94 12.07
CA GLY A 246 54.12 32.75 11.55
C GLY A 246 52.66 33.08 11.35
N GLY A 247 52.26 33.29 10.10
CA GLY A 247 50.92 33.72 9.68
C GLY A 247 49.82 32.74 10.08
N GLY A 248 49.45 32.75 11.35
CA GLY A 248 48.13 32.34 11.80
C GLY A 248 47.16 33.42 11.36
N GLN A 249 46.44 33.17 10.28
CA GLN A 249 45.51 34.12 9.70
C GLN A 249 44.29 34.19 10.63
N GLN A 250 44.34 35.12 11.58
CA GLN A 250 43.28 35.35 12.56
C GLN A 250 41.95 35.52 11.83
N VAL A 251 40.93 34.76 12.24
CA VAL A 251 39.59 34.82 11.62
C VAL A 251 39.09 36.25 11.68
N ASP A 252 38.83 36.84 10.51
CA ASP A 252 38.27 38.17 10.39
C ASP A 252 36.80 38.14 10.80
N LEU A 253 36.55 38.33 12.09
CA LEU A 253 35.22 38.40 12.66
C LEU A 253 34.35 39.48 12.00
N GLY A 254 34.96 40.54 11.45
CA GLY A 254 34.27 41.60 10.73
C GLY A 254 33.69 41.13 9.39
N LEU A 255 34.35 40.18 8.73
CA LEU A 255 33.85 39.56 7.50
C LEU A 255 32.70 38.58 7.78
N VAL A 256 32.79 37.82 8.88
CA VAL A 256 31.70 36.96 9.39
C VAL A 256 30.47 37.81 9.69
N ASP A 257 30.68 38.94 10.35
CA ASP A 257 29.63 39.91 10.63
C ASP A 257 29.06 40.47 9.32
N ALA A 258 29.86 41.00 8.41
CA ALA A 258 29.35 41.52 7.13
C ALA A 258 28.42 40.52 6.38
N ARG A 259 28.77 39.23 6.40
CA ARG A 259 27.91 38.17 5.82
C ARG A 259 26.63 37.90 6.61
N LEU A 260 26.69 37.89 7.94
CA LEU A 260 25.50 37.73 8.78
C LEU A 260 24.55 38.93 8.62
N ASP A 261 25.06 40.15 8.43
CA ASP A 261 24.25 41.35 8.15
C ASP A 261 23.55 41.27 6.78
N GLU A 262 24.21 40.73 5.76
CA GLU A 262 23.60 40.47 4.45
C GLU A 262 22.40 39.51 4.55
N MET A 263 22.49 38.55 5.48
CA MET A 263 21.43 37.59 5.76
C MET A 263 20.38 38.10 6.77
N ALA A 264 20.67 39.18 7.51
CA ALA A 264 19.78 39.75 8.49
C ALA A 264 18.59 40.50 7.84
N GLY A 265 17.48 40.59 8.57
CA GLY A 265 16.33 41.38 8.17
C GLY A 265 15.57 41.98 9.36
N PRO A 266 14.57 42.85 9.12
CA PRO A 266 13.72 43.42 10.17
C PRO A 266 13.14 42.31 11.07
N ALA A 267 13.22 42.53 12.38
CA ALA A 267 12.80 41.58 13.41
C ALA A 267 11.32 41.19 13.24
N THR A 268 11.06 40.01 12.71
CA THR A 268 9.71 39.45 12.62
C THR A 268 9.30 38.90 13.99
N ARG A 269 8.17 39.39 14.53
CA ARG A 269 7.55 38.90 15.78
C ARG A 269 7.34 37.37 15.69
N LEU A 270 7.32 36.66 16.82
CA LEU A 270 7.20 35.18 16.89
C LEU A 270 5.90 34.58 16.32
N LEU A 271 4.87 35.39 16.05
CA LEU A 271 3.53 34.96 15.63
C LEU A 271 3.40 34.21 14.27
N PRO A 272 4.15 34.54 13.19
CA PRO A 272 4.07 33.83 11.90
C PRO A 272 4.67 32.42 11.98
N TRP A 273 5.47 32.11 13.01
CA TRP A 273 6.09 30.79 13.18
C TRP A 273 5.12 29.73 13.69
N ALA A 274 4.17 30.11 14.55
CA ALA A 274 3.06 29.24 14.92
C ALA A 274 2.20 28.89 13.70
N GLY A 275 2.05 29.83 12.75
CA GLY A 275 1.35 29.62 11.48
C GLY A 275 2.09 28.65 10.55
N ALA A 276 3.42 28.76 10.44
CA ALA A 276 4.23 27.85 9.62
C ALA A 276 4.16 26.40 10.13
N LEU A 277 4.21 26.19 11.45
CA LEU A 277 4.00 24.87 12.07
C LEU A 277 2.60 24.31 11.80
N LEU A 278 1.56 25.16 11.78
CA LEU A 278 0.18 24.75 11.52
C LEU A 278 -0.06 24.43 10.03
N VAL A 279 0.57 25.16 9.12
CA VAL A 279 0.55 24.90 7.66
C VAL A 279 1.28 23.60 7.33
N VAL A 280 2.40 23.32 8.00
CA VAL A 280 3.12 22.05 7.86
C VAL A 280 2.30 20.88 8.41
N ALA A 281 1.64 21.04 9.56
CA ALA A 281 0.76 20.02 10.13
C ALA A 281 -0.46 19.71 9.26
N THR A 282 -0.94 20.68 8.48
CA THR A 282 -2.07 20.51 7.55
C THR A 282 -1.67 19.95 6.19
N LEU A 283 -0.43 20.18 5.73
CA LEU A 283 0.11 19.61 4.49
C LEU A 283 0.57 18.14 4.61
N VAL A 284 0.75 17.65 5.84
CA VAL A 284 1.05 16.22 6.13
C VAL A 284 -0.24 15.39 6.22
N VAL A 285 -1.43 15.99 6.05
CA VAL A 285 -2.65 15.22 5.79
C VAL A 285 -2.47 14.56 4.42
N PRO A 286 -2.42 13.22 4.34
CA PRO A 286 -2.19 12.55 3.07
C PRO A 286 -3.30 12.93 2.10
N ALA A 287 -2.90 13.57 1.00
CA ALA A 287 -3.74 13.69 -0.18
C ALA A 287 -3.93 12.29 -0.75
N VAL A 288 -4.88 11.53 -0.21
CA VAL A 288 -5.48 10.36 -0.85
C VAL A 288 -6.33 10.89 -2.00
N ALA A 289 -5.67 11.46 -3.00
CA ALA A 289 -6.32 11.94 -4.20
C ALA A 289 -6.62 10.71 -5.04
N ASN A 290 -7.79 10.12 -4.80
CA ASN A 290 -8.45 9.33 -5.83
C ASN A 290 -8.58 10.26 -7.06
N PRO A 291 -7.90 9.99 -8.19
CA PRO A 291 -7.88 10.90 -9.33
C PRO A 291 -9.26 11.12 -9.99
N LEU A 292 -10.31 10.45 -9.49
CA LEU A 292 -11.67 10.51 -10.01
C LEU A 292 -12.74 10.87 -8.96
N ASP A 293 -12.36 11.24 -7.73
CA ASP A 293 -13.30 11.53 -6.62
C ASP A 293 -14.33 10.40 -6.37
N LEU A 294 -14.07 9.18 -6.84
CA LEU A 294 -14.97 8.05 -6.62
C LEU A 294 -14.88 7.60 -5.15
N PRO A 295 -16.01 7.24 -4.51
CA PRO A 295 -15.97 6.65 -3.18
C PRO A 295 -15.30 5.27 -3.27
N VAL A 296 -14.11 5.15 -2.68
CA VAL A 296 -13.31 3.92 -2.62
C VAL A 296 -13.01 3.60 -1.17
N VAL A 297 -13.27 2.37 -0.76
CA VAL A 297 -12.84 1.84 0.54
C VAL A 297 -11.73 0.83 0.29
N ARG A 298 -10.52 1.13 0.79
CA ARG A 298 -9.41 0.17 0.80
C ARG A 298 -9.62 -0.80 1.95
N SER A 299 -9.54 -2.11 1.68
CA SER A 299 -9.81 -3.15 2.70
C SER A 299 -8.65 -3.36 3.68
N HIS A 300 -7.63 -2.49 3.70
CA HIS A 300 -6.32 -2.70 4.33
C HIS A 300 -6.29 -2.84 5.87
N GLY A 301 -7.44 -2.88 6.55
CA GLY A 301 -7.53 -3.22 7.99
C GLY A 301 -7.94 -4.67 8.27
N ASP A 302 -8.81 -5.25 7.43
CA ASP A 302 -9.41 -6.58 7.59
C ASP A 302 -9.42 -7.26 6.23
N SER A 303 -8.28 -7.88 5.88
CA SER A 303 -8.10 -8.65 4.64
C SER A 303 -9.35 -9.46 4.31
N THR A 304 -10.12 -8.98 3.33
CA THR A 304 -11.12 -9.77 2.64
C THR A 304 -10.38 -10.96 2.03
N SER A 305 -10.66 -12.18 2.50
CA SER A 305 -10.59 -13.30 1.57
C SER A 305 -11.39 -12.90 0.31
N SER A 306 -10.89 -13.18 -0.89
CA SER A 306 -11.45 -12.64 -2.14
C SER A 306 -12.98 -12.83 -2.28
N ALA A 307 -13.63 -12.03 -3.12
CA ALA A 307 -15.06 -12.15 -3.32
C ALA A 307 -15.38 -13.44 -4.10
N ALA A 308 -16.27 -14.26 -3.57
CA ALA A 308 -16.81 -15.45 -4.24
C ALA A 308 -18.11 -15.12 -5.01
N ALA A 309 -18.93 -14.24 -4.46
CA ALA A 309 -20.11 -13.70 -5.10
C ALA A 309 -20.49 -12.34 -4.48
N VAL A 310 -21.19 -11.50 -5.24
CA VAL A 310 -21.75 -10.25 -4.75
C VAL A 310 -23.15 -10.09 -5.31
N ALA A 311 -24.07 -9.57 -4.50
CA ALA A 311 -25.43 -9.26 -4.91
C ALA A 311 -25.83 -7.90 -4.36
N TRP A 312 -26.67 -7.20 -5.12
CA TRP A 312 -27.29 -5.95 -4.69
C TRP A 312 -28.82 -6.10 -4.70
N PRO A 313 -29.41 -6.54 -3.59
CA PRO A 313 -30.85 -6.73 -3.48
C PRO A 313 -31.61 -5.42 -3.72
N ALA A 314 -32.77 -5.51 -4.37
CA ALA A 314 -33.58 -4.33 -4.66
C ALA A 314 -34.04 -3.64 -3.36
N GLY A 315 -33.73 -2.35 -3.23
CA GLY A 315 -34.10 -1.54 -2.06
C GLY A 315 -33.30 -1.83 -0.79
N LYS A 316 -32.19 -2.57 -0.88
CA LYS A 316 -31.29 -2.85 0.24
C LYS A 316 -29.82 -2.55 -0.11
N HIS A 317 -28.96 -2.70 0.89
CA HIS A 317 -27.52 -2.61 0.74
C HIS A 317 -26.92 -3.91 0.15
N PRO A 318 -25.73 -3.85 -0.44
CA PRO A 318 -25.05 -5.01 -0.99
C PRO A 318 -24.77 -6.11 0.05
N THR A 319 -24.67 -7.34 -0.44
CA THR A 319 -24.18 -8.49 0.33
C THR A 319 -23.03 -9.12 -0.45
N ILE A 320 -21.93 -9.43 0.25
CA ILE A 320 -20.71 -9.98 -0.34
C ILE A 320 -20.47 -11.36 0.28
N ALA A 321 -20.48 -12.41 -0.54
CA ALA A 321 -19.96 -13.70 -0.16
C ALA A 321 -18.44 -13.70 -0.37
N THR A 322 -17.68 -13.94 0.68
CA THR A 322 -16.22 -14.02 0.60
C THR A 322 -15.78 -15.48 0.58
N MET A 323 -14.54 -15.78 0.21
CA MET A 323 -14.05 -17.17 0.22
C MET A 323 -14.20 -17.80 1.62
N THR A 324 -14.01 -17.05 2.71
CA THR A 324 -14.04 -17.57 4.09
C THR A 324 -15.27 -17.16 4.92
N GLY A 325 -16.23 -16.44 4.35
CA GLY A 325 -17.42 -16.00 5.08
C GLY A 325 -18.41 -15.18 4.24
N ALA A 326 -19.08 -14.25 4.89
CA ALA A 326 -20.00 -13.30 4.26
C ALA A 326 -19.90 -11.92 4.94
N ARG A 327 -20.19 -10.87 4.18
CA ARG A 327 -20.35 -9.50 4.67
C ARG A 327 -21.74 -9.00 4.29
N PHE A 328 -22.49 -8.57 5.31
CA PHE A 328 -23.80 -7.94 5.15
C PHE A 328 -23.59 -6.44 5.34
N CYS A 329 -23.62 -5.68 4.25
CA CYS A 329 -23.31 -4.26 4.29
C CYS A 329 -24.48 -3.47 4.92
N ASP A 330 -24.16 -2.44 5.69
CA ASP A 330 -25.10 -1.50 6.29
C ASP A 330 -25.17 -0.18 5.50
N ASP A 331 -24.38 -0.08 4.43
CA ASP A 331 -24.33 1.03 3.48
C ASP A 331 -23.97 0.50 2.07
N ASP A 332 -24.09 1.37 1.06
CA ASP A 332 -23.91 0.97 -0.34
C ASP A 332 -22.44 0.83 -0.77
N LEU A 333 -21.53 1.49 -0.05
CA LEU A 333 -20.09 1.37 -0.28
C LEU A 333 -19.50 0.19 0.50
N CYS A 334 -20.28 -0.43 1.39
CA CYS A 334 -19.85 -1.45 2.34
C CYS A 334 -18.69 -0.95 3.23
N ASP A 335 -18.75 0.32 3.64
CA ASP A 335 -17.86 0.89 4.64
C ASP A 335 -18.17 0.40 6.06
N ARG A 336 -19.44 0.08 6.30
CA ARG A 336 -19.96 -0.50 7.53
C ARG A 336 -20.65 -1.80 7.17
N TYR A 337 -20.28 -2.86 7.85
CA TYR A 337 -20.81 -4.19 7.58
C TYR A 337 -20.74 -5.07 8.80
N GLU A 338 -21.58 -6.09 8.79
CA GLU A 338 -21.49 -7.24 9.68
C GLU A 338 -20.76 -8.37 8.95
N SER A 339 -19.58 -8.73 9.44
CA SER A 339 -18.78 -9.83 8.88
C SER A 339 -18.99 -11.09 9.67
N VAL A 340 -19.35 -12.16 8.97
CA VAL A 340 -19.56 -13.48 9.55
C VAL A 340 -18.60 -14.45 8.88
N ASN A 341 -17.64 -14.94 9.65
CA ASN A 341 -16.68 -15.94 9.17
C ASN A 341 -17.24 -17.36 9.36
N GLY A 342 -16.89 -18.24 8.44
CA GLY A 342 -17.23 -19.65 8.51
C GLY A 342 -17.65 -20.25 7.17
N GLY A 343 -17.99 -21.53 7.23
CA GLY A 343 -18.34 -22.29 6.05
C GLY A 343 -17.14 -22.76 5.25
N PRO A 344 -17.38 -23.66 4.28
CA PRO A 344 -16.36 -24.13 3.39
C PRO A 344 -15.70 -22.99 2.61
N ALA A 345 -14.40 -23.12 2.36
CA ALA A 345 -13.66 -22.15 1.58
C ALA A 345 -14.03 -22.28 0.10
N VAL A 346 -14.55 -21.22 -0.50
CA VAL A 346 -14.94 -21.23 -1.92
C VAL A 346 -13.75 -20.76 -2.75
N TYR A 347 -13.05 -21.71 -3.36
CA TYR A 347 -12.00 -21.45 -4.37
C TYR A 347 -12.56 -21.70 -5.78
N ASP A 348 -12.00 -21.02 -6.78
CA ASP A 348 -12.35 -21.26 -8.18
C ASP A 348 -12.23 -22.74 -8.55
N GLY A 349 -13.29 -23.27 -9.16
CA GLY A 349 -13.39 -24.67 -9.57
C GLY A 349 -13.63 -25.67 -8.42
N GLN A 350 -13.60 -25.25 -7.14
CA GLN A 350 -13.74 -26.16 -5.99
C GLN A 350 -14.85 -25.78 -4.99
N GLY A 351 -15.65 -24.76 -5.28
CA GLY A 351 -16.84 -24.43 -4.50
C GLY A 351 -17.79 -23.51 -5.24
N ALA A 352 -18.90 -23.17 -4.58
CA ALA A 352 -19.89 -22.22 -5.04
C ALA A 352 -20.42 -21.38 -3.89
N ALA A 353 -20.76 -20.13 -4.18
CA ALA A 353 -21.50 -19.26 -3.30
C ALA A 353 -22.74 -18.72 -4.01
N GLY A 354 -23.83 -18.55 -3.26
CA GLY A 354 -25.06 -17.93 -3.73
C GLY A 354 -25.63 -17.01 -2.66
N ILE A 355 -26.33 -15.96 -3.07
CA ILE A 355 -26.91 -14.97 -2.18
C ILE A 355 -28.42 -14.93 -2.45
N SER A 356 -29.23 -14.90 -1.40
CA SER A 356 -30.68 -14.78 -1.52
C SER A 356 -31.09 -13.48 -2.19
N ALA A 357 -32.27 -13.46 -2.81
CA ALA A 357 -32.78 -12.29 -3.50
C ALA A 357 -32.96 -11.07 -2.59
N ASP A 358 -33.09 -11.29 -1.28
CA ASP A 358 -33.18 -10.25 -0.25
C ASP A 358 -31.83 -9.93 0.43
N GLY A 359 -30.75 -10.63 0.06
CA GLY A 359 -29.40 -10.42 0.61
C GLY A 359 -29.18 -10.84 2.06
N GLU A 360 -30.18 -11.39 2.76
CA GLU A 360 -30.07 -11.75 4.18
C GLU A 360 -29.41 -13.13 4.40
N THR A 361 -29.39 -13.96 3.36
CA THR A 361 -28.83 -15.31 3.40
C THR A 361 -27.75 -15.47 2.33
N VAL A 362 -26.57 -15.92 2.74
CA VAL A 362 -25.51 -16.40 1.84
C VAL A 362 -25.38 -17.91 2.03
N VAL A 363 -25.42 -18.68 0.95
CA VAL A 363 -25.06 -20.10 0.96
C VAL A 363 -23.67 -20.26 0.37
N LYS A 364 -22.80 -20.97 1.08
CA LYS A 364 -21.48 -21.39 0.60
C LYS A 364 -21.44 -22.90 0.56
N ALA A 365 -20.90 -23.49 -0.49
CA ALA A 365 -20.82 -24.94 -0.62
C ALA A 365 -19.55 -25.38 -1.34
N GLN A 366 -19.02 -26.53 -0.95
CA GLN A 366 -17.96 -27.22 -1.65
C GLN A 366 -18.23 -28.72 -1.62
N VAL A 367 -17.70 -29.47 -2.58
CA VAL A 367 -17.66 -30.92 -2.48
C VAL A 367 -16.46 -31.30 -1.62
N SER A 368 -16.68 -32.10 -0.58
CA SER A 368 -15.61 -32.55 0.32
C SER A 368 -15.75 -34.03 0.67
N GLY A 369 -14.74 -34.57 1.35
CA GLY A 369 -14.66 -35.96 1.78
C GLY A 369 -13.42 -36.64 1.22
N GLY A 370 -13.28 -37.94 1.46
CA GLY A 370 -12.17 -38.73 0.94
C GLY A 370 -12.52 -40.21 0.90
N SER A 371 -11.62 -41.04 0.37
CA SER A 371 -11.75 -42.51 0.45
C SER A 371 -11.92 -42.98 1.90
N ASP A 372 -11.24 -42.31 2.84
CA ASP A 372 -11.07 -42.77 4.21
C ASP A 372 -12.06 -42.12 5.18
N ASN A 373 -12.44 -40.85 4.94
CA ASN A 373 -13.35 -40.08 5.81
C ASN A 373 -14.84 -40.26 5.45
N GLY A 374 -15.13 -41.17 4.51
CA GLY A 374 -16.39 -41.21 3.81
C GLY A 374 -16.55 -40.01 2.85
N GLY A 375 -17.42 -40.17 1.87
CA GLY A 375 -17.67 -39.15 0.85
C GLY A 375 -18.09 -39.77 -0.47
N PRO A 376 -18.40 -38.92 -1.47
CA PRO A 376 -18.37 -37.45 -1.40
C PRO A 376 -19.60 -36.83 -0.71
N TYR A 377 -19.43 -35.66 -0.09
CA TYR A 377 -20.47 -34.85 0.56
C TYR A 377 -20.50 -33.43 -0.03
N ILE A 378 -21.67 -32.79 0.01
CA ILE A 378 -21.77 -31.33 -0.05
C ILE A 378 -21.49 -30.83 1.36
N ASN A 379 -20.33 -30.25 1.62
CA ASN A 379 -20.14 -29.38 2.79
C ASN A 379 -20.72 -28.02 2.41
N TYR A 380 -21.64 -27.49 3.23
CA TYR A 380 -22.22 -26.18 3.01
C TYR A 380 -22.37 -25.42 4.31
N ALA A 381 -22.44 -24.10 4.22
CA ALA A 381 -22.86 -23.22 5.28
C ALA A 381 -23.97 -22.30 4.81
N ARG A 382 -24.93 -22.05 5.69
CA ARG A 382 -25.92 -20.97 5.53
C ARG A 382 -25.51 -19.81 6.42
N CYS A 383 -24.88 -18.82 5.83
CA CYS A 383 -24.49 -17.59 6.49
C CYS A 383 -25.66 -16.61 6.53
N THR A 384 -25.94 -16.09 7.72
CA THR A 384 -26.81 -14.96 7.99
C THR A 384 -26.06 -14.03 8.93
N ARG A 385 -26.60 -12.83 9.21
CA ARG A 385 -26.04 -11.94 10.25
C ARG A 385 -25.81 -12.66 11.59
N ALA A 386 -26.68 -13.59 11.97
CA ALA A 386 -26.56 -14.33 13.23
C ALA A 386 -25.42 -15.38 13.27
N GLY A 387 -24.86 -15.77 12.12
CA GLY A 387 -23.84 -16.82 12.06
C GLY A 387 -23.81 -17.60 10.74
N CYS A 388 -22.76 -18.42 10.57
CA CYS A 388 -22.53 -19.30 9.43
C CYS A 388 -22.46 -20.78 9.85
N PRO A 389 -23.56 -21.41 10.33
CA PRO A 389 -23.57 -22.83 10.65
C PRO A 389 -23.25 -23.69 9.43
N GLU A 390 -22.31 -24.63 9.62
CA GLU A 390 -21.95 -25.67 8.65
C GLU A 390 -22.82 -26.92 8.79
N ALA A 391 -23.06 -27.58 7.67
CA ALA A 391 -23.76 -28.85 7.57
C ALA A 391 -23.28 -29.64 6.35
N TRP A 392 -23.63 -30.94 6.33
CA TRP A 392 -23.17 -31.87 5.31
C TRP A 392 -24.34 -32.64 4.70
N VAL A 393 -24.37 -32.72 3.36
CA VAL A 393 -25.31 -33.56 2.62
C VAL A 393 -24.56 -34.69 1.90
N PRO A 394 -24.83 -35.97 2.17
CA PRO A 394 -24.21 -37.06 1.42
C PRO A 394 -24.64 -37.02 -0.04
N LEU A 395 -23.68 -37.14 -0.97
CA LEU A 395 -23.99 -37.23 -2.40
C LEU A 395 -24.51 -38.61 -2.77
N ARG A 396 -23.88 -39.64 -2.22
CA ARG A 396 -24.24 -41.04 -2.42
C ARG A 396 -25.57 -41.38 -1.74
N ARG A 397 -26.40 -42.18 -2.42
CA ARG A 397 -27.60 -42.80 -1.83
C ARG A 397 -27.23 -44.00 -0.97
N SER A 398 -26.10 -44.66 -1.25
CA SER A 398 -25.59 -45.78 -0.47
C SER A 398 -24.06 -45.80 -0.43
N ALA A 399 -23.47 -46.45 0.58
CA ALA A 399 -22.01 -46.59 0.70
C ALA A 399 -21.37 -47.41 -0.44
N LYS A 400 -22.15 -48.16 -1.22
CA LYS A 400 -21.68 -48.99 -2.34
C LYS A 400 -21.62 -48.23 -3.67
N GLU A 401 -22.23 -47.04 -3.72
CA GLU A 401 -22.26 -46.23 -4.93
C GLU A 401 -20.89 -45.58 -5.14
N LYS A 402 -20.26 -45.87 -6.29
CA LYS A 402 -19.09 -45.11 -6.75
C LYS A 402 -19.59 -43.80 -7.33
N VAL A 403 -19.07 -42.69 -6.83
CA VAL A 403 -19.49 -41.35 -7.23
C VAL A 403 -18.24 -40.58 -7.61
N ASP A 404 -18.18 -40.12 -8.86
CA ASP A 404 -17.15 -39.19 -9.33
C ASP A 404 -17.32 -37.82 -8.65
N TRP A 405 -16.24 -37.04 -8.61
CA TRP A 405 -16.27 -35.70 -8.02
C TRP A 405 -17.06 -34.74 -8.93
N PRO A 406 -18.24 -34.27 -8.53
CA PRO A 406 -18.97 -33.31 -9.34
C PRO A 406 -18.44 -31.89 -9.14
N GLU A 407 -18.67 -31.07 -10.14
CA GLU A 407 -18.64 -29.62 -9.96
C GLU A 407 -19.96 -29.18 -9.32
N ILE A 408 -19.93 -28.13 -8.49
CA ILE A 408 -21.08 -27.69 -7.69
C ILE A 408 -21.48 -26.26 -7.99
N GLY A 409 -22.78 -25.99 -8.03
CA GLY A 409 -23.38 -24.66 -7.94
C GLY A 409 -24.32 -24.59 -6.73
N ALA A 410 -24.46 -23.41 -6.12
CA ALA A 410 -25.30 -23.20 -4.94
C ALA A 410 -26.12 -21.91 -5.06
N ALA A 411 -27.36 -21.93 -4.57
CA ALA A 411 -28.25 -20.78 -4.56
C ALA A 411 -29.28 -20.88 -3.42
N VAL A 412 -29.87 -19.75 -3.04
CA VAL A 412 -30.98 -19.68 -2.08
C VAL A 412 -32.25 -19.35 -2.85
N GLY A 413 -33.29 -20.18 -2.67
CA GLY A 413 -34.60 -19.94 -3.25
C GLY A 413 -35.39 -18.85 -2.51
N PRO A 414 -36.46 -18.30 -3.13
CA PRO A 414 -37.32 -17.30 -2.50
C PRO A 414 -38.10 -17.83 -1.29
N ASP A 415 -38.18 -19.16 -1.15
CA ASP A 415 -38.75 -19.88 -0.02
C ASP A 415 -37.71 -20.21 1.07
N GLU A 416 -36.53 -19.59 1.01
CA GLU A 416 -35.35 -19.88 1.84
C GLU A 416 -34.81 -21.32 1.72
N ALA A 417 -35.30 -22.10 0.74
CA ALA A 417 -34.76 -23.41 0.48
C ALA A 417 -33.35 -23.29 -0.13
N LEU A 418 -32.42 -24.11 0.34
CA LEU A 418 -31.10 -24.19 -0.25
C LEU A 418 -31.15 -25.10 -1.46
N TRP A 419 -30.61 -24.63 -2.57
CA TRP A 419 -30.49 -25.38 -3.80
C TRP A 419 -29.02 -25.61 -4.12
N PHE A 420 -28.72 -26.84 -4.53
CA PHE A 420 -27.45 -27.22 -5.10
C PHE A 420 -27.67 -27.85 -6.46
N VAL A 421 -26.71 -27.66 -7.35
CA VAL A 421 -26.62 -28.44 -8.58
C VAL A 421 -25.26 -29.10 -8.64
N LEU A 422 -25.25 -30.34 -9.08
CA LEU A 422 -24.06 -31.18 -9.23
C LEU A 422 -23.93 -31.57 -10.69
N ALA A 423 -22.79 -31.24 -11.29
CA ALA A 423 -22.43 -31.67 -12.62
C ALA A 423 -21.39 -32.79 -12.51
N PHE A 424 -21.83 -34.04 -12.62
CA PHE A 424 -20.95 -35.21 -12.58
C PHE A 424 -20.26 -35.40 -13.93
N PRO A 425 -18.92 -35.32 -14.01
CA PRO A 425 -18.21 -35.53 -15.25
C PRO A 425 -18.32 -36.99 -15.70
N ALA A 426 -18.66 -37.20 -16.97
CA ALA A 426 -18.51 -38.46 -17.69
C ALA A 426 -17.68 -38.20 -18.97
N GLU A 427 -17.40 -39.23 -19.77
CA GLU A 427 -16.48 -39.14 -20.92
C GLU A 427 -16.83 -38.01 -21.90
N LYS A 428 -18.11 -37.81 -22.24
CA LYS A 428 -18.58 -36.81 -23.22
C LYS A 428 -19.76 -35.96 -22.74
N THR A 429 -20.14 -36.13 -21.48
CA THR A 429 -21.30 -35.44 -20.92
C THR A 429 -21.10 -35.12 -19.45
N TYR A 430 -21.76 -34.06 -18.97
CA TYR A 430 -22.03 -33.89 -17.55
C TYR A 430 -23.43 -34.42 -17.22
N ARG A 431 -23.55 -35.24 -16.17
CA ARG A 431 -24.85 -35.62 -15.60
C ARG A 431 -25.25 -34.61 -14.55
N ILE A 432 -26.42 -33.99 -14.71
CA ILE A 432 -26.90 -32.87 -13.89
C ILE A 432 -27.90 -33.36 -12.85
N VAL A 433 -27.60 -33.10 -11.58
CA VAL A 433 -28.45 -33.45 -10.45
C VAL A 433 -28.72 -32.22 -9.61
N PHE A 434 -29.99 -31.87 -9.42
CA PHE A 434 -30.40 -30.86 -8.44
C PHE A 434 -30.61 -31.51 -7.08
N VAL A 435 -30.20 -30.80 -6.03
CA VAL A 435 -30.47 -31.14 -4.64
C VAL A 435 -31.17 -29.95 -4.00
N ARG A 436 -32.37 -30.17 -3.46
CA ARG A 436 -33.13 -29.17 -2.72
C ARG A 436 -33.20 -29.54 -1.24
N CYS A 437 -32.90 -28.57 -0.40
CA CYS A 437 -33.00 -28.65 1.04
C CYS A 437 -34.05 -27.65 1.51
N GLY A 438 -35.26 -28.14 1.82
CA GLY A 438 -36.35 -27.29 2.33
C GLY A 438 -36.16 -26.81 3.77
N GLU A 439 -35.10 -27.26 4.45
CA GLU A 439 -34.76 -26.93 5.83
C GLU A 439 -33.24 -26.75 5.97
N VAL A 440 -32.82 -25.92 6.94
CA VAL A 440 -31.42 -25.50 7.11
C VAL A 440 -30.47 -26.66 7.36
N GLY A 441 -30.88 -27.65 8.15
CA GLY A 441 -30.05 -28.83 8.43
C GLY A 441 -30.02 -29.85 7.29
N CYS A 442 -30.86 -29.67 6.27
CA CYS A 442 -31.04 -30.57 5.13
C CYS A 442 -31.07 -32.06 5.52
N ALA A 443 -31.88 -32.44 6.51
CA ALA A 443 -31.95 -33.82 6.96
C ALA A 443 -32.58 -34.74 5.89
N ARG A 444 -33.50 -34.20 5.08
CA ARG A 444 -34.18 -34.90 3.99
C ARG A 444 -33.98 -34.22 2.63
N PRO A 445 -32.78 -34.30 2.03
CA PRO A 445 -32.50 -33.73 0.73
C PRO A 445 -33.35 -34.37 -0.36
N GLN A 446 -34.04 -33.53 -1.14
CA GLN A 446 -34.75 -33.96 -2.35
C GLN A 446 -33.77 -33.93 -3.52
N ARG A 447 -33.63 -35.03 -4.26
CA ARG A 447 -32.68 -35.15 -5.37
C ARG A 447 -33.42 -35.37 -6.68
N TYR A 448 -33.10 -34.57 -7.67
CA TYR A 448 -33.73 -34.61 -8.98
C TYR A 448 -32.69 -34.72 -10.07
N GLU A 449 -32.79 -35.76 -10.90
CA GLU A 449 -31.91 -35.94 -12.04
C GLU A 449 -32.48 -35.20 -13.26
N ALA A 450 -31.76 -34.19 -13.74
CA ALA A 450 -32.19 -33.34 -14.86
C ALA A 450 -31.60 -33.80 -16.21
N GLY A 451 -31.02 -34.99 -16.25
CA GLY A 451 -30.41 -35.61 -17.42
C GLY A 451 -28.97 -35.15 -17.65
N THR A 452 -28.53 -35.17 -18.91
CA THR A 452 -27.14 -34.87 -19.30
C THR A 452 -27.01 -33.62 -20.16
N VAL A 453 -25.85 -32.99 -20.12
CA VAL A 453 -25.41 -31.93 -21.04
C VAL A 453 -24.05 -32.31 -21.64
N GLU A 454 -23.70 -31.77 -22.80
CA GLU A 454 -22.44 -32.10 -23.49
C GLU A 454 -21.23 -31.62 -22.68
N ARG A 455 -20.13 -32.39 -22.73
CA ARG A 455 -18.84 -32.06 -22.10
C ARG A 455 -17.76 -32.16 -23.15
N PHE A 456 -16.91 -31.14 -23.26
CA PHE A 456 -15.78 -31.16 -24.16
C PHE A 456 -14.51 -31.65 -23.44
N SER A 457 -13.66 -32.38 -24.15
CA SER A 457 -12.47 -33.01 -23.57
C SER A 457 -11.42 -32.01 -23.05
N TRP A 458 -11.38 -30.81 -23.64
CA TRP A 458 -10.48 -29.72 -23.25
C TRP A 458 -11.05 -28.85 -22.11
N ASP A 459 -12.24 -29.18 -21.60
CA ASP A 459 -12.77 -28.52 -20.39
C ASP A 459 -11.81 -28.72 -19.20
N GLU A 460 -11.08 -29.84 -19.14
CA GLU A 460 -10.10 -30.12 -18.08
C GLU A 460 -8.90 -29.15 -18.06
N GLU A 461 -8.62 -28.44 -19.16
CA GLU A 461 -7.49 -27.51 -19.27
C GLU A 461 -7.76 -26.17 -18.55
N PHE A 462 -9.02 -25.83 -18.26
CA PHE A 462 -9.42 -24.56 -17.66
C PHE A 462 -10.08 -24.78 -16.29
N THR A 463 -9.28 -25.09 -15.27
CA THR A 463 -9.75 -25.35 -13.89
C THR A 463 -9.94 -24.08 -13.06
N THR A 464 -9.44 -22.93 -13.53
CA THR A 464 -9.37 -21.68 -12.77
C THR A 464 -10.62 -20.80 -12.89
N VAL A 465 -11.72 -21.30 -13.47
CA VAL A 465 -12.97 -20.53 -13.58
C VAL A 465 -14.13 -21.40 -13.11
N ALA A 466 -15.04 -20.82 -12.31
CA ALA A 466 -16.27 -21.51 -11.93
C ALA A 466 -17.04 -21.97 -13.19
N ARG A 467 -17.23 -23.28 -13.33
CA ARG A 467 -17.88 -23.91 -14.49
C ARG A 467 -19.37 -24.09 -14.31
N VAL A 468 -19.80 -24.31 -13.06
CA VAL A 468 -21.21 -24.50 -12.73
C VAL A 468 -21.69 -23.30 -11.94
N ARG A 469 -22.79 -22.71 -12.38
CA ARG A 469 -23.51 -21.68 -11.64
C ARG A 469 -24.96 -22.10 -11.47
N LEU A 470 -25.54 -21.66 -10.35
CA LEU A 470 -26.93 -21.90 -10.04
C LEU A 470 -27.57 -20.58 -9.67
N THR A 471 -28.71 -20.29 -10.29
CA THR A 471 -29.59 -19.20 -9.88
C THR A 471 -30.97 -19.78 -9.61
N VAL A 472 -31.78 -19.08 -8.82
CA VAL A 472 -33.18 -19.45 -8.58
C VAL A 472 -34.02 -18.23 -8.88
N GLY A 473 -34.96 -18.38 -9.82
CA GLY A 473 -35.86 -17.29 -10.20
C GLY A 473 -36.82 -16.91 -9.08
N ALA A 474 -37.47 -15.76 -9.21
CA ALA A 474 -38.49 -15.30 -8.26
C ALA A 474 -39.70 -16.26 -8.18
N ASP A 475 -39.93 -17.06 -9.22
CA ASP A 475 -40.94 -18.13 -9.25
C ASP A 475 -40.46 -19.45 -8.60
N GLY A 476 -39.26 -19.44 -8.00
CA GLY A 476 -38.63 -20.57 -7.35
C GLY A 476 -37.94 -21.54 -8.31
N ARG A 477 -37.96 -21.31 -9.63
CA ARG A 477 -37.35 -22.25 -10.59
C ARG A 477 -35.83 -22.20 -10.51
N PRO A 478 -35.14 -23.33 -10.27
CA PRO A 478 -33.69 -23.38 -10.33
C PRO A 478 -33.22 -23.36 -11.79
N LEU A 479 -32.18 -22.58 -12.08
CA LEU A 479 -31.51 -22.54 -13.38
C LEU A 479 -30.03 -22.85 -13.15
N ALA A 480 -29.64 -24.07 -13.49
CA ALA A 480 -28.25 -24.48 -13.52
C ALA A 480 -27.65 -24.13 -14.87
N THR A 481 -26.47 -23.54 -14.87
CA THR A 481 -25.70 -23.26 -16.07
C THR A 481 -24.33 -23.90 -15.93
N VAL A 482 -24.00 -24.78 -16.87
CA VAL A 482 -22.71 -25.47 -16.96
C VAL A 482 -21.97 -24.92 -18.17
N ARG A 483 -20.78 -24.39 -17.95
CA ARG A 483 -19.86 -24.02 -19.01
C ARG A 483 -19.23 -25.29 -19.60
N SER A 484 -19.30 -25.43 -20.90
CA SER A 484 -18.73 -26.55 -21.65
C SER A 484 -18.20 -26.02 -22.99
N GLY A 485 -16.88 -26.04 -23.14
CA GLY A 485 -16.15 -25.39 -24.23
C GLY A 485 -16.52 -23.91 -24.38
N ASN A 486 -17.10 -23.58 -25.55
CA ASN A 486 -17.51 -22.22 -25.90
C ASN A 486 -18.99 -21.93 -25.61
N ALA A 487 -19.68 -22.79 -24.85
CA ALA A 487 -21.11 -22.67 -24.60
C ALA A 487 -21.45 -22.68 -23.10
N ALA A 488 -22.52 -21.97 -22.75
CA ALA A 488 -23.24 -22.07 -21.50
C ALA A 488 -24.45 -22.99 -21.70
N LEU A 489 -24.42 -24.19 -21.15
CA LEU A 489 -25.50 -25.17 -21.20
C LEU A 489 -26.38 -25.00 -19.97
N SER A 490 -27.61 -24.55 -20.19
CA SER A 490 -28.55 -24.22 -19.13
C SER A 490 -29.62 -25.30 -18.97
N VAL A 491 -29.93 -25.66 -17.73
CA VAL A 491 -30.94 -26.65 -17.36
C VAL A 491 -31.82 -26.08 -16.27
N THR A 492 -33.13 -26.15 -16.44
CA THR A 492 -34.12 -25.78 -15.43
C THR A 492 -35.17 -26.87 -15.30
N CYS A 493 -35.97 -26.80 -14.24
CA CYS A 493 -37.13 -27.65 -14.04
C CYS A 493 -38.15 -26.98 -13.11
N ASP A 494 -39.26 -27.68 -12.82
CA ASP A 494 -40.27 -27.16 -11.90
C ASP A 494 -39.74 -27.09 -10.45
N PRO A 495 -40.11 -26.05 -9.68
CA PRO A 495 -39.48 -25.72 -8.41
C PRO A 495 -39.64 -26.78 -7.30
N LEU A 496 -40.69 -27.61 -7.35
CA LEU A 496 -40.96 -28.58 -6.27
C LEU A 496 -40.72 -30.03 -6.67
N THR A 497 -40.90 -30.35 -7.94
CA THR A 497 -40.89 -31.74 -8.44
C THR A 497 -39.79 -32.00 -9.45
N CYS A 498 -39.25 -30.93 -10.05
CA CYS A 498 -38.34 -31.01 -11.18
C CYS A 498 -38.84 -31.90 -12.34
N ALA A 499 -40.16 -32.03 -12.52
CA ALA A 499 -40.74 -32.97 -13.47
C ALA A 499 -40.57 -32.52 -14.94
N ASN A 500 -40.76 -31.22 -15.22
CA ASN A 500 -40.65 -30.68 -16.57
C ASN A 500 -39.28 -30.03 -16.82
N VAL A 501 -38.27 -30.87 -17.08
CA VAL A 501 -36.91 -30.39 -17.38
C VAL A 501 -36.87 -29.67 -18.72
N ARG A 502 -36.27 -28.48 -18.76
CA ARG A 502 -35.97 -27.75 -20.00
C ARG A 502 -34.48 -27.48 -20.08
N LYS A 503 -33.97 -27.52 -21.31
CA LYS A 503 -32.56 -27.29 -21.61
C LYS A 503 -32.43 -26.17 -22.64
N GLY A 504 -31.34 -25.44 -22.56
CA GLY A 504 -30.97 -24.42 -23.54
C GLY A 504 -29.46 -24.29 -23.62
N SER A 505 -28.98 -23.64 -24.66
CA SER A 505 -27.58 -23.28 -24.81
C SER A 505 -27.47 -21.81 -25.19
N SER A 506 -26.42 -21.16 -24.72
CA SER A 506 -25.98 -19.85 -25.18
C SER A 506 -24.51 -19.93 -25.53
N PHE A 507 -24.09 -19.21 -26.56
CA PHE A 507 -22.67 -19.08 -26.88
C PHE A 507 -21.99 -18.15 -25.86
N LEU A 508 -20.78 -18.53 -25.42
CA LEU A 508 -19.92 -17.76 -24.51
C LEU A 508 -18.63 -17.27 -25.20
N GLY A 509 -18.32 -17.72 -26.40
CA GLY A 509 -17.02 -17.45 -27.02
C GLY A 509 -15.92 -18.33 -26.45
N HIS A 510 -14.66 -17.92 -26.60
CA HIS A 510 -13.51 -18.67 -26.11
C HIS A 510 -13.54 -18.84 -24.58
N PRO A 511 -12.72 -19.74 -23.99
CA PRO A 511 -12.48 -19.75 -22.55
C PRO A 511 -12.12 -18.33 -22.07
N VAL A 512 -13.09 -17.67 -21.44
CA VAL A 512 -13.02 -16.28 -21.01
C VAL A 512 -12.69 -16.21 -19.53
N SER A 513 -12.05 -15.14 -19.07
CA SER A 513 -11.78 -14.93 -17.64
C SER A 513 -13.07 -14.70 -16.84
N ALA A 514 -14.02 -13.93 -17.37
CA ALA A 514 -15.25 -13.57 -16.67
C ALA A 514 -16.51 -13.88 -17.50
N TRP A 515 -17.50 -14.51 -16.86
CA TRP A 515 -18.80 -14.79 -17.46
C TRP A 515 -19.93 -14.65 -16.45
N GLU A 516 -21.17 -14.55 -16.93
CA GLU A 516 -22.41 -14.52 -16.16
C GLU A 516 -23.42 -15.48 -16.79
N PRO A 517 -24.12 -16.32 -15.99
CA PRO A 517 -25.12 -17.23 -16.51
C PRO A 517 -26.33 -16.43 -17.03
N PRO A 518 -27.07 -16.96 -18.01
CA PRO A 518 -28.32 -16.34 -18.42
C PRO A 518 -29.33 -16.36 -17.27
N THR A 519 -30.23 -15.39 -17.23
CA THR A 519 -31.30 -15.32 -16.22
C THR A 519 -32.49 -16.22 -16.55
N THR A 520 -32.58 -16.69 -17.80
CA THR A 520 -33.65 -17.57 -18.29
C THR A 520 -33.07 -18.69 -19.17
N VAL A 521 -33.76 -19.83 -19.27
CA VAL A 521 -33.38 -20.87 -20.24
C VAL A 521 -33.45 -20.34 -21.66
N GLY A 522 -32.34 -20.46 -22.40
CA GLY A 522 -32.19 -19.95 -23.77
C GLY A 522 -31.99 -18.43 -23.84
N GLY A 523 -31.86 -17.75 -22.70
CA GLY A 523 -31.42 -16.35 -22.66
C GLY A 523 -29.93 -16.21 -22.97
N PRO A 524 -29.46 -14.99 -23.28
CA PRO A 524 -28.04 -14.74 -23.55
C PRO A 524 -27.23 -14.85 -22.26
N ALA A 525 -26.19 -15.66 -22.28
CA ALA A 525 -25.12 -15.60 -21.30
C ALA A 525 -24.17 -14.44 -21.67
N VAL A 526 -23.56 -13.82 -20.66
CA VAL A 526 -22.63 -12.70 -20.85
C VAL A 526 -21.21 -13.17 -20.58
N SER A 527 -20.26 -12.81 -21.43
CA SER A 527 -18.84 -13.12 -21.27
C SER A 527 -17.96 -11.98 -21.73
N MET A 528 -16.80 -11.83 -21.08
CA MET A 528 -15.81 -10.82 -21.45
C MET A 528 -14.51 -11.46 -21.90
N GLU A 529 -14.12 -11.17 -23.14
CA GLU A 529 -12.81 -11.47 -23.71
C GLU A 529 -11.96 -10.19 -23.71
N PRO A 530 -10.61 -10.28 -23.78
CA PRO A 530 -9.78 -9.10 -23.98
C PRO A 530 -10.25 -8.28 -25.20
N GLY A 531 -10.74 -7.06 -24.93
CA GLY A 531 -11.25 -6.13 -25.94
C GLY A 531 -12.70 -6.39 -26.42
N LEU A 532 -13.41 -7.38 -25.89
CA LEU A 532 -14.77 -7.73 -26.35
C LEU A 532 -15.69 -8.11 -25.17
N LEU A 533 -16.92 -7.59 -25.19
CA LEU A 533 -18.03 -8.09 -24.37
C LEU A 533 -19.00 -8.82 -25.29
N ARG A 534 -19.39 -10.02 -24.90
CA ARG A 534 -20.33 -10.86 -25.63
C ARG A 534 -21.57 -11.09 -24.78
N ALA A 535 -22.74 -10.96 -25.40
CA ALA A 535 -24.03 -11.29 -24.81
C ALA A 535 -24.81 -12.18 -25.79
N GLY A 536 -24.65 -13.50 -25.65
CA GLY A 536 -25.07 -14.46 -26.67
C GLY A 536 -24.39 -14.21 -28.02
N ASP A 537 -25.18 -13.94 -29.06
CA ASP A 537 -24.67 -13.63 -30.41
C ASP A 537 -24.24 -12.16 -30.57
N LEU A 538 -24.65 -11.28 -29.64
CA LEU A 538 -24.24 -9.88 -29.66
C LEU A 538 -22.77 -9.76 -29.25
N LEU A 539 -22.01 -9.04 -30.06
CA LEU A 539 -20.58 -8.79 -29.88
C LEU A 539 -20.35 -7.29 -29.81
N LEU A 540 -19.78 -6.83 -28.70
CA LEU A 540 -19.54 -5.42 -28.42
C LEU A 540 -18.05 -5.21 -28.20
N THR A 541 -17.45 -4.29 -28.95
CA THR A 541 -16.04 -3.93 -28.76
C THR A 541 -15.89 -3.09 -27.49
N LEU A 542 -14.99 -3.52 -26.61
CA LEU A 542 -14.58 -2.75 -25.45
C LEU A 542 -13.47 -1.81 -25.89
N PRO A 543 -13.70 -0.49 -25.95
CA PRO A 543 -12.64 0.44 -26.28
C PRO A 543 -11.59 0.41 -25.17
N GLY A 544 -10.31 0.53 -25.52
CA GLY A 544 -9.25 0.46 -24.54
C GLY A 544 -7.94 -0.12 -25.06
N ASP A 545 -7.01 -0.27 -24.13
CA ASP A 545 -5.73 -0.96 -24.31
C ASP A 545 -5.85 -2.46 -23.97
N ALA A 546 -4.73 -3.18 -23.95
CA ALA A 546 -4.71 -4.59 -23.59
C ALA A 546 -5.29 -4.84 -22.18
N VAL A 547 -6.04 -5.93 -22.02
CA VAL A 547 -6.66 -6.34 -20.74
C VAL A 547 -5.89 -7.52 -20.16
N ALA A 548 -5.70 -7.55 -18.84
CA ALA A 548 -4.96 -8.63 -18.18
C ALA A 548 -5.78 -9.92 -18.22
N GLY A 549 -5.18 -11.00 -18.74
CA GLY A 549 -5.79 -12.33 -18.72
C GLY A 549 -6.08 -12.79 -17.29
N GLY A 550 -7.27 -13.34 -17.05
CA GLY A 550 -7.69 -13.80 -15.72
C GLY A 550 -8.28 -12.72 -14.82
N SER A 551 -8.25 -11.44 -15.23
CA SER A 551 -8.95 -10.36 -14.52
C SER A 551 -10.39 -10.18 -15.01
N GLY A 552 -11.21 -9.64 -14.13
CA GLY A 552 -12.48 -9.03 -14.46
C GLY A 552 -13.74 -9.72 -13.97
N ALA A 553 -14.84 -8.99 -14.09
CA ALA A 553 -16.18 -9.43 -13.73
C ALA A 553 -17.20 -8.86 -14.73
N VAL A 554 -18.33 -9.56 -14.90
CA VAL A 554 -19.44 -9.13 -15.76
C VAL A 554 -20.75 -9.20 -14.99
N ALA A 555 -21.64 -8.24 -15.24
CA ALA A 555 -22.99 -8.18 -14.69
C ALA A 555 -23.92 -7.43 -15.67
N GLY A 556 -24.78 -8.15 -16.37
CA GLY A 556 -25.65 -7.65 -17.42
C GLY A 556 -24.87 -6.99 -18.54
N THR A 557 -25.10 -5.69 -18.75
CA THR A 557 -24.39 -4.89 -19.77
C THR A 557 -23.14 -4.19 -19.24
N TYR A 558 -22.67 -4.58 -18.05
CA TYR A 558 -21.47 -4.02 -17.43
C TYR A 558 -20.36 -5.07 -17.44
N ALA A 559 -19.14 -4.60 -17.67
CA ALA A 559 -17.92 -5.39 -17.59
C ALA A 559 -16.84 -4.58 -16.88
N THR A 560 -15.99 -5.23 -16.11
CA THR A 560 -14.86 -4.57 -15.46
C THR A 560 -13.64 -5.47 -15.56
N ALA A 561 -12.46 -4.89 -15.73
CA ALA A 561 -11.21 -5.63 -15.79
C ALA A 561 -10.00 -4.71 -15.59
N ALA A 562 -8.85 -5.34 -15.44
CA ALA A 562 -7.54 -4.70 -15.44
C ALA A 562 -7.14 -4.35 -16.88
N GLU A 563 -7.02 -3.07 -17.19
CA GLU A 563 -6.51 -2.60 -18.49
C GLU A 563 -5.11 -2.00 -18.33
N GLN A 564 -4.24 -2.26 -19.31
CA GLN A 564 -2.90 -1.69 -19.36
C GLN A 564 -3.02 -0.16 -19.39
N ALA A 565 -2.22 0.49 -18.59
CA ALA A 565 -2.21 1.92 -18.41
C ALA A 565 -0.79 2.46 -18.54
N ALA A 566 -0.68 3.70 -19.01
CA ALA A 566 0.57 4.43 -18.94
C ALA A 566 1.01 4.60 -17.47
N ARG A 567 2.31 4.52 -17.23
CA ARG A 567 2.89 4.72 -15.89
C ARG A 567 2.54 6.12 -15.40
N PRO A 568 1.94 6.28 -14.21
CA PRO A 568 1.65 7.59 -13.67
C PRO A 568 2.94 8.28 -13.21
N GLY A 569 3.11 9.56 -13.57
CA GLY A 569 4.22 10.40 -13.12
C GLY A 569 5.48 10.34 -14.00
N PHE A 570 6.50 11.11 -13.59
CA PHE A 570 7.81 11.14 -14.25
C PHE A 570 8.58 9.85 -13.96
N HIS A 571 9.00 9.15 -15.01
CA HIS A 571 9.72 7.88 -14.93
C HIS A 571 10.97 7.92 -15.80
N VAL A 572 12.08 7.39 -15.28
CA VAL A 572 13.31 7.20 -16.04
C VAL A 572 13.65 5.72 -16.01
N THR A 573 13.63 5.09 -17.17
CA THR A 573 14.03 3.69 -17.33
C THR A 573 15.54 3.63 -17.55
N VAL A 574 16.28 2.97 -16.67
CA VAL A 574 17.73 2.73 -16.84
C VAL A 574 17.96 1.22 -16.86
N GLY A 575 18.29 0.66 -18.03
CA GLY A 575 18.49 -0.78 -18.24
C GLY A 575 17.68 -1.35 -19.41
N GLU A 576 17.87 -2.64 -19.71
CA GLU A 576 17.02 -3.37 -20.65
C GLU A 576 15.58 -3.48 -20.10
N PRO A 577 14.55 -3.33 -20.95
CA PRO A 577 13.17 -3.44 -20.50
C PRO A 577 12.94 -4.87 -19.98
N ALA A 578 12.75 -5.00 -18.67
CA ALA A 578 12.16 -6.21 -18.11
C ALA A 578 10.83 -6.47 -18.84
N PRO A 579 10.45 -7.74 -19.11
CA PRO A 579 9.17 -8.06 -19.74
C PRO A 579 8.08 -7.36 -18.92
N GLU A 580 7.30 -6.51 -19.60
CA GLU A 580 6.43 -5.51 -18.98
C GLU A 580 5.50 -6.14 -17.93
N THR A 581 5.82 -6.00 -16.65
CA THR A 581 4.79 -5.96 -15.61
C THR A 581 4.06 -4.63 -15.83
N GLY A 582 3.10 -4.65 -16.75
CA GLY A 582 2.32 -3.48 -17.15
C GLY A 582 1.76 -2.77 -15.93
N TYR A 583 1.62 -1.46 -16.00
CA TYR A 583 0.85 -0.74 -14.99
C TYR A 583 -0.61 -0.99 -15.35
N TRP A 584 -1.40 -1.52 -14.43
CA TRP A 584 -2.81 -1.80 -14.70
C TRP A 584 -3.68 -0.79 -13.98
N ARG A 585 -4.76 -0.41 -14.64
CA ARG A 585 -5.86 0.35 -14.06
C ARG A 585 -7.12 -0.49 -14.15
N GLN A 586 -7.93 -0.48 -13.12
CA GLN A 586 -9.29 -1.00 -13.21
C GLN A 586 -10.07 -0.10 -14.16
N VAL A 587 -10.85 -0.71 -15.04
CA VAL A 587 -11.74 -0.01 -15.97
C VAL A 587 -13.11 -0.65 -15.89
N LEU A 588 -14.15 0.17 -15.81
CA LEU A 588 -15.52 -0.25 -15.98
C LEU A 588 -15.98 0.13 -17.39
N TRP A 589 -16.52 -0.84 -18.10
CA TRP A 589 -17.26 -0.64 -19.33
C TRP A 589 -18.76 -0.78 -19.06
N ARG A 590 -19.52 0.21 -19.52
CA ARG A 590 -20.98 0.21 -19.55
C ARG A 590 -21.42 0.14 -21.00
N CYS A 591 -22.06 -0.95 -21.37
CA CYS A 591 -22.49 -1.18 -22.73
C CYS A 591 -23.99 -0.93 -22.91
N ASP A 592 -24.35 -0.42 -24.08
CA ASP A 592 -25.71 -0.43 -24.61
C ASP A 592 -25.83 -1.49 -25.72
N ALA A 593 -26.92 -1.47 -26.50
CA ALA A 593 -27.13 -2.45 -27.57
C ALA A 593 -26.09 -2.38 -28.71
N SER A 594 -25.25 -1.35 -28.77
CA SER A 594 -24.37 -1.06 -29.90
C SER A 594 -22.95 -0.63 -29.55
N ARG A 595 -22.73 -0.07 -28.36
CA ARG A 595 -21.44 0.52 -27.97
C ARG A 595 -21.19 0.39 -26.47
N CYS A 596 -19.91 0.47 -26.09
CA CYS A 596 -19.48 0.49 -24.70
C CYS A 596 -18.82 1.84 -24.36
N ALA A 597 -19.29 2.46 -23.28
CA ALA A 597 -18.62 3.59 -22.65
C ALA A 597 -17.58 3.05 -21.66
N ARG A 598 -16.41 3.68 -21.63
CA ARG A 598 -15.25 3.25 -20.83
C ARG A 598 -14.97 4.28 -19.74
N THR A 599 -14.92 3.83 -18.50
CA THR A 599 -14.62 4.66 -17.33
C THR A 599 -13.39 4.07 -16.63
N PRO A 600 -12.21 4.73 -16.67
CA PRO A 600 -11.10 4.33 -15.81
C PRO A 600 -11.52 4.51 -14.35
N LEU A 601 -11.05 3.67 -13.44
CA LEU A 601 -11.38 3.73 -12.02
C LEU A 601 -10.10 3.90 -11.20
N ASP A 602 -9.65 2.84 -10.53
CA ASP A 602 -8.51 2.87 -9.63
C ASP A 602 -7.27 2.21 -10.25
N ARG A 603 -6.09 2.44 -9.68
CA ARG A 603 -4.90 1.66 -10.00
C ARG A 603 -5.07 0.22 -9.51
N LEU A 604 -4.47 -0.71 -10.23
CA LEU A 604 -4.43 -2.11 -9.86
C LEU A 604 -2.98 -2.56 -9.77
N THR A 605 -2.59 -3.00 -8.58
CA THR A 605 -1.34 -3.74 -8.36
C THR A 605 -1.58 -5.20 -8.73
N ILE A 606 -0.81 -5.74 -9.68
CA ILE A 606 -0.98 -7.10 -10.24
C ILE A 606 -0.94 -8.19 -9.17
N THR A 607 -0.27 -7.97 -8.04
CA THR A 607 -0.26 -8.90 -6.90
C THR A 607 -1.65 -9.16 -6.31
N ALA A 608 -2.65 -8.31 -6.62
CA ALA A 608 -4.05 -8.44 -6.22
C ALA A 608 -4.96 -9.02 -7.33
N SER A 609 -4.41 -9.72 -8.33
CA SER A 609 -5.16 -10.39 -9.41
C SER A 609 -6.00 -11.60 -8.92
N GLY A 610 -6.59 -11.49 -7.73
CA GLY A 610 -7.57 -12.43 -7.20
C GLY A 610 -8.97 -12.15 -7.77
N HIS A 611 -9.93 -13.02 -7.41
CA HIS A 611 -11.31 -12.99 -7.86
C HIS A 611 -11.94 -11.59 -7.70
N GLU A 612 -12.40 -11.04 -8.82
CA GLU A 612 -13.24 -9.84 -8.87
C GLU A 612 -14.70 -10.28 -8.96
N ALA A 613 -15.56 -9.64 -8.18
CA ALA A 613 -17.00 -9.82 -8.29
C ALA A 613 -17.67 -8.45 -8.48
N MET A 614 -18.72 -8.40 -9.29
CA MET A 614 -19.44 -7.17 -9.59
C MET A 614 -20.94 -7.36 -9.46
N ALA A 615 -21.61 -6.39 -8.85
CA ALA A 615 -23.06 -6.29 -8.83
C ALA A 615 -23.50 -4.91 -9.32
N VAL A 616 -24.68 -4.87 -9.92
CA VAL A 616 -25.30 -3.64 -10.42
C VAL A 616 -26.62 -3.46 -9.68
N GLY A 617 -26.78 -2.35 -8.98
CA GLY A 617 -28.01 -1.97 -8.31
C GLY A 617 -29.11 -1.62 -9.31
N ALA A 618 -30.36 -1.67 -8.87
CA ALA A 618 -31.52 -1.32 -9.71
C ALA A 618 -31.51 0.14 -10.20
N ASP A 619 -30.79 1.02 -9.51
CA ASP A 619 -30.55 2.42 -9.85
C ASP A 619 -29.35 2.64 -10.80
N GLY A 620 -28.68 1.56 -11.22
CA GLY A 620 -27.54 1.59 -12.13
C GLY A 620 -26.20 1.86 -11.45
N ARG A 621 -26.14 1.96 -10.13
CA ARG A 621 -24.87 1.99 -9.40
C ARG A 621 -24.17 0.64 -9.49
N VAL A 622 -22.84 0.65 -9.52
CA VAL A 622 -22.03 -0.55 -9.71
C VAL A 622 -21.12 -0.71 -8.51
N LEU A 623 -21.16 -1.88 -7.88
CA LEU A 623 -20.22 -2.27 -6.83
C LEU A 623 -19.23 -3.28 -7.42
N ILE A 624 -17.95 -2.96 -7.37
CA ILE A 624 -16.86 -3.85 -7.77
C ILE A 624 -16.10 -4.23 -6.50
N VAL A 625 -16.03 -5.53 -6.23
CA VAL A 625 -15.36 -6.08 -5.06
C VAL A 625 -14.10 -6.80 -5.54
N ARG A 626 -12.96 -6.29 -5.09
CA ARG A 626 -11.63 -6.89 -5.26
C ARG A 626 -11.14 -7.46 -3.93
N GLN A 627 -10.04 -8.20 -3.98
CA GLN A 627 -9.37 -8.66 -2.77
C GLN A 627 -8.87 -7.51 -1.89
N ASP A 628 -8.45 -6.39 -2.48
CA ASP A 628 -7.80 -5.27 -1.81
C ASP A 628 -8.65 -4.00 -1.69
N ALA A 629 -9.76 -3.91 -2.42
CA ALA A 629 -10.60 -2.72 -2.47
C ALA A 629 -12.07 -3.05 -2.79
N ILE A 630 -12.96 -2.17 -2.31
CA ILE A 630 -14.36 -2.09 -2.74
C ILE A 630 -14.55 -0.74 -3.43
N LEU A 631 -15.02 -0.79 -4.67
CA LEU A 631 -15.25 0.39 -5.51
C LEU A 631 -16.75 0.55 -5.73
N LEU A 632 -17.30 1.70 -5.34
CA LEU A 632 -18.67 2.09 -5.69
C LEU A 632 -18.62 3.11 -6.82
N VAL A 633 -19.18 2.75 -7.97
CA VAL A 633 -19.31 3.64 -9.12
C VAL A 633 -20.75 4.10 -9.23
N THR A 634 -20.94 5.41 -9.26
CA THR A 634 -22.26 6.04 -9.46
C THR A 634 -22.39 6.50 -10.92
N PRO A 635 -23.59 6.36 -11.52
CA PRO A 635 -23.82 6.59 -12.95
C PRO A 635 -23.73 8.04 -13.40
#